data_AF-A0A4Y9ZX45-F1
#
_entry.id   AF-A0A4Y9ZX45-F1
#
_cell.length_a   1.000
_cell.length_b   1.000
_cell.length_c   1.000
_cell.angle_alpha   90.00
_cell.angle_beta   90.00
_cell.angle_gamma   90.00
#
_symmetry.space_group_name_H-M   'P 1'
#
loop_
_entity.id
_entity.type
_entity.pdbx_description
1 polymer ?
#
loop_
_entity_poly.entity_id
_entity_poly.type
_entity_poly.pdbx_seq_one_letter_code
_entity_poly.pdbx_strand_id
1 'polypeptide(L)'
;MTAADISKVLILGKESIHCGFHLIPYIIDTVLTTLPASTYALITDTNIANLHLASFETDFQQAFARSGSKSRFLTHIVPPGETSKSRESKASIEDYLLLNKCTRDTVILALGGGVVGDLVGFVAATFMRGVRFVQIPTTLLAMVDSSVGGKTAIDTPHGKNLIGAFWQPEYIFIDAAFLETLPAREFSNGMAEVVKTAAIWSEKEFADLEARSAEIFAAIQTPSLDFSGRDTATRSPAQTLLLSVIVGSISVKAHIVTHDERETTGLRNLVNFGHTIGHAIEAVLTPDMLHGECVSVGMILEAEVARQLGKLGQVGIGRLTRCLKAYNLPVSLSDPRIASLPGSKLLTVDRLLDIMRIDKKNSGPEKKIVILSAIGKTYEQKASVVSDAVIAKTLAEAAKVIPGVPTKDPVRLATPGSKSISNRALVLAALGKETCRLKNLLHSDDTQVMMAALQELKGAAFSWEDGGETLVVKGGEGSLSVPPKGKEIYLGNAGTAARFLTTVCTLVQPSGTASTTIDYLESEGCLPLSIAPAGLKGGRIRLAASVSSQYVSSVLLCAPYAPEPITLELTGGQVISQPYIDMTIAMMQEFGVAVKREVDPATGRPLNVYTIPKATYTNPAEYSIESDASSATYPLAIAAITGSTCT
;
A
#
# COMPACT_ATOMS: atom_id res chain seq x y z
N MET A 1 18.80 -13.45 29.73
CA MET A 1 18.44 -13.12 28.33
C MET A 1 19.45 -12.11 27.82
N THR A 2 19.75 -12.13 26.52
CA THR A 2 20.59 -11.11 25.86
C THR A 2 19.95 -9.73 25.98
N ALA A 3 20.78 -8.67 25.92
CA ALA A 3 20.28 -7.29 25.93
C ALA A 3 19.38 -7.07 24.71
N ALA A 4 18.19 -6.51 24.92
CA ALA A 4 17.29 -6.20 23.82
C ALA A 4 17.85 -5.03 23.00
N ASP A 5 17.76 -5.14 21.67
CA ASP A 5 18.06 -4.04 20.77
C ASP A 5 16.83 -3.14 20.65
N ILE A 6 16.98 -1.87 21.06
CA ILE A 6 15.87 -0.91 21.22
C ILE A 6 16.07 0.27 20.29
N SER A 7 15.11 0.50 19.41
CA SER A 7 14.99 1.74 18.65
C SER A 7 14.18 2.76 19.45
N LYS A 8 14.73 3.95 19.70
CA LYS A 8 14.03 5.01 20.44
C LYS A 8 13.58 6.13 19.50
N VAL A 9 12.36 6.62 19.69
CA VAL A 9 11.79 7.73 18.92
C VAL A 9 11.53 8.92 19.85
N LEU A 10 11.94 10.11 19.41
CA LEU A 10 11.77 11.37 20.13
C LEU A 10 10.35 11.91 19.94
N ILE A 11 9.69 12.27 21.04
CA ILE A 11 8.41 12.97 21.05
C ILE A 11 8.39 14.01 22.17
N LEU A 12 7.97 15.25 21.86
CA LEU A 12 7.87 16.34 22.84
C LEU A 12 9.17 16.53 23.67
N GLY A 13 10.33 16.35 23.01
CA GLY A 13 11.65 16.50 23.62
C GLY A 13 12.14 15.32 24.47
N LYS A 14 11.45 14.17 24.48
CA LYS A 14 11.85 12.96 25.23
C LYS A 14 11.89 11.73 24.32
N GLU A 15 12.87 10.86 24.54
CA GLU A 15 12.92 9.52 23.93
C GLU A 15 12.01 8.54 24.69
N SER A 16 10.69 8.80 24.69
CA SER A 16 9.70 8.02 25.45
C SER A 16 9.05 6.90 24.64
N ILE A 17 9.31 6.80 23.33
CA ILE A 17 8.80 5.72 22.48
C ILE A 17 9.92 4.71 22.24
N HIS A 18 9.77 3.48 22.74
CA HIS A 18 10.79 2.43 22.65
C HIS A 18 10.24 1.26 21.84
N CYS A 19 10.93 0.89 20.75
CA CYS A 19 10.49 -0.11 19.80
C CYS A 19 11.48 -1.28 19.72
N GLY A 20 10.97 -2.50 19.58
CA GLY A 20 11.78 -3.71 19.44
C GLY A 20 10.92 -4.97 19.44
N PHE A 21 11.53 -6.12 19.77
CA PHE A 21 10.85 -7.41 19.89
C PHE A 21 11.11 -8.04 21.26
N HIS A 22 10.10 -8.74 21.79
CA HIS A 22 10.14 -9.48 23.05
C HIS A 22 10.54 -8.59 24.23
N LEU A 23 9.94 -7.42 24.35
CA LEU A 23 10.34 -6.35 25.25
C LEU A 23 9.81 -6.50 26.69
N ILE A 24 8.94 -7.46 27.02
CA ILE A 24 8.34 -7.56 28.36
C ILE A 24 9.35 -7.37 29.52
N PRO A 25 10.51 -8.07 29.57
CA PRO A 25 11.48 -7.84 30.64
C PRO A 25 12.09 -6.44 30.64
N TYR A 26 12.29 -5.85 29.45
CA TYR A 26 12.82 -4.49 29.29
C TYR A 26 11.81 -3.43 29.73
N ILE A 27 10.53 -3.63 29.39
CA ILE A 27 9.42 -2.76 29.81
C ILE A 27 9.37 -2.70 31.34
N ILE A 28 9.39 -3.86 31.99
CA ILE A 28 9.27 -3.96 33.44
C ILE A 28 10.47 -3.31 34.12
N ASP A 29 11.70 -3.61 33.68
CA ASP A 29 12.91 -2.99 34.21
C ASP A 29 12.88 -1.46 34.06
N THR A 30 12.50 -0.96 32.88
CA THR A 30 12.39 0.47 32.61
C THR A 30 11.33 1.14 33.49
N VAL A 31 10.12 0.56 33.59
CA VAL A 31 9.04 1.10 34.41
C VAL A 31 9.43 1.14 35.88
N LEU A 32 10.02 0.08 36.43
CA LEU A 32 10.41 0.03 37.84
C LEU A 32 11.55 0.99 38.19
N THR A 33 12.50 1.19 37.27
CA THR A 33 13.67 2.04 37.50
C THR A 33 13.37 3.52 37.29
N THR A 34 12.55 3.86 36.30
CA THR A 34 12.29 5.26 35.90
C THR A 34 10.99 5.83 36.46
N LEU A 35 10.01 4.98 36.77
CA LEU A 35 8.69 5.38 37.29
C LEU A 35 8.39 4.70 38.65
N PRO A 36 9.22 4.90 39.69
CA PRO A 36 8.99 4.27 40.99
C PRO A 36 7.60 4.65 41.53
N ALA A 37 6.87 3.64 41.98
CA ALA A 37 5.51 3.73 42.52
C ALA A 37 5.25 2.62 43.54
N SER A 38 4.38 2.86 44.51
CA SER A 38 3.92 1.82 45.44
C SER A 38 2.96 0.81 44.80
N THR A 39 2.28 1.20 43.72
CA THR A 39 1.29 0.38 43.02
C THR A 39 1.43 0.56 41.50
N TYR A 40 1.56 -0.56 40.79
CA TYR A 40 1.50 -0.66 39.33
C TYR A 40 0.21 -1.39 38.97
N ALA A 41 -0.62 -0.80 38.11
CA ALA A 41 -1.92 -1.37 37.72
C ALA A 41 -1.95 -1.61 36.21
N LEU A 42 -2.01 -2.86 35.79
CA LEU A 42 -2.14 -3.24 34.38
C LEU A 42 -3.62 -3.43 34.03
N ILE A 43 -4.08 -2.70 33.02
CA ILE A 43 -5.43 -2.82 32.48
C ILE A 43 -5.33 -3.34 31.05
N THR A 44 -6.10 -4.38 30.75
CA THR A 44 -6.12 -5.03 29.43
C THR A 44 -7.51 -5.57 29.11
N ASP A 45 -7.71 -6.08 27.90
CA ASP A 45 -8.94 -6.78 27.53
C ASP A 45 -8.84 -8.29 27.73
N THR A 46 -9.98 -8.98 27.65
CA THR A 46 -10.06 -10.43 27.91
C THR A 46 -9.22 -11.27 26.92
N ASN A 47 -9.09 -10.84 25.67
CA ASN A 47 -8.34 -11.60 24.65
C ASN A 47 -6.84 -11.50 24.90
N ILE A 48 -6.36 -10.28 25.13
CA ILE A 48 -4.95 -10.00 25.39
C ILE A 48 -4.51 -10.55 26.75
N ALA A 49 -5.40 -10.52 27.75
CA ALA A 49 -5.13 -11.12 29.06
C ALA A 49 -4.75 -12.60 28.95
N ASN A 50 -5.51 -13.37 28.16
CA ASN A 50 -5.29 -14.80 27.99
C ASN A 50 -3.94 -15.14 27.33
N LEU A 51 -3.35 -14.20 26.58
CA LEU A 51 -2.11 -14.40 25.84
C LEU A 51 -0.89 -13.92 26.61
N HIS A 52 -0.98 -12.77 27.27
CA HIS A 52 0.21 -12.03 27.71
C HIS A 52 0.23 -11.68 29.20
N LEU A 53 -0.91 -11.71 29.91
CA LEU A 53 -0.98 -11.24 31.30
C LEU A 53 -0.09 -12.05 32.25
N ALA A 54 -0.09 -13.37 32.11
CA ALA A 54 0.68 -14.26 32.97
C ALA A 54 2.20 -13.99 32.89
N SER A 55 2.71 -13.60 31.71
CA SER A 55 4.11 -13.21 31.53
C SER A 55 4.43 -11.93 32.28
N PHE A 56 3.56 -10.91 32.21
CA PHE A 56 3.72 -9.68 33.00
C PHE A 56 3.67 -9.94 34.50
N GLU A 57 2.69 -10.73 34.98
CA GLU A 57 2.58 -11.08 36.40
C GLU A 57 3.84 -11.77 36.91
N THR A 58 4.34 -12.76 36.15
CA THR A 58 5.54 -13.52 36.50
C THR A 58 6.77 -12.61 36.56
N ASP A 59 6.98 -11.78 35.54
CA ASP A 59 8.18 -10.94 35.46
C ASP A 59 8.16 -9.79 36.48
N PHE A 60 7.00 -9.18 36.77
CA PHE A 60 6.87 -8.19 37.84
C PHE A 60 7.17 -8.81 39.21
N GLN A 61 6.62 -10.00 39.50
CA GLN A 61 6.90 -10.70 40.75
C GLN A 61 8.40 -11.01 40.91
N GLN A 62 9.04 -11.51 39.85
CA GLN A 62 10.49 -11.74 39.86
C GLN A 62 11.29 -10.46 40.06
N ALA A 63 10.91 -9.36 39.39
CA ALA A 63 11.59 -8.08 39.51
C ALA A 63 11.44 -7.47 40.92
N PHE A 64 10.27 -7.59 41.55
CA PHE A 64 10.07 -7.18 42.94
C PHE A 64 10.91 -8.02 43.91
N ALA A 65 10.97 -9.34 43.73
CA ALA A 65 11.79 -10.22 44.56
C ALA A 65 13.29 -9.86 44.46
N ARG A 66 13.79 -9.57 43.25
CA ARG A 66 15.20 -9.17 43.01
C ARG A 66 15.55 -7.81 43.61
N SER A 67 14.63 -6.85 43.53
CA SER A 67 14.85 -5.48 44.03
C SER A 67 14.53 -5.29 45.51
N GLY A 68 13.87 -6.26 46.15
CA GLY A 68 13.33 -6.11 47.51
C GLY A 68 12.18 -5.10 47.60
N SER A 69 11.57 -4.75 46.48
CA SER A 69 10.50 -3.76 46.39
C SER A 69 9.24 -4.25 47.11
N LYS A 70 8.62 -3.37 47.91
CA LYS A 70 7.31 -3.62 48.55
C LYS A 70 6.14 -3.14 47.69
N SER A 71 6.39 -2.86 46.42
CA SER A 71 5.36 -2.40 45.49
C SER A 71 4.36 -3.52 45.18
N ARG A 72 3.15 -3.13 44.79
CA ARG A 72 2.08 -4.06 44.40
C ARG A 72 1.88 -4.03 42.88
N PHE A 73 1.53 -5.18 42.32
CA PHE A 73 1.06 -5.31 40.94
C PHE A 73 -0.41 -5.73 40.95
N LEU A 74 -1.27 -4.93 40.31
CA LEU A 74 -2.71 -5.16 40.21
C LEU A 74 -3.10 -5.34 38.74
N THR A 75 -4.15 -6.12 38.49
CA THR A 75 -4.64 -6.41 37.15
C THR A 75 -6.15 -6.19 37.06
N HIS A 76 -6.61 -5.54 36.00
CA HIS A 76 -8.03 -5.37 35.72
C HIS A 76 -8.32 -5.68 34.25
N ILE A 77 -9.36 -6.47 33.99
CA ILE A 77 -9.71 -6.95 32.67
C ILE A 77 -11.05 -6.35 32.25
N VAL A 78 -11.08 -5.72 31.07
CA VAL A 78 -12.31 -5.22 30.44
C VAL A 78 -12.75 -6.10 29.28
N PRO A 79 -14.01 -6.02 28.82
CA PRO A 79 -14.42 -6.66 27.58
C PRO A 79 -13.64 -6.08 26.37
N PRO A 80 -13.38 -6.87 25.32
CA PRO A 80 -12.75 -6.36 24.10
C PRO A 80 -13.72 -5.52 23.25
N GLY A 81 -13.17 -4.73 22.32
CA GLY A 81 -13.93 -4.02 21.28
C GLY A 81 -14.41 -2.62 21.65
N GLU A 82 -14.89 -1.86 20.65
CA GLU A 82 -15.20 -0.43 20.76
C GLU A 82 -16.24 -0.12 21.86
N THR A 83 -17.15 -1.05 22.16
CA THR A 83 -18.17 -0.87 23.22
C THR A 83 -17.57 -0.63 24.61
N SER A 84 -16.32 -1.02 24.83
CA SER A 84 -15.61 -0.76 26.09
C SER A 84 -15.12 0.69 26.22
N LYS A 85 -15.08 1.48 25.15
CA LYS A 85 -14.83 2.92 25.24
C LYS A 85 -16.10 3.65 25.69
N SER A 86 -16.49 3.41 26.93
CA SER A 86 -17.76 3.88 27.49
C SER A 86 -17.57 4.53 28.86
N ARG A 87 -18.61 5.22 29.34
CA ARG A 87 -18.59 5.81 30.69
C ARG A 87 -18.58 4.73 31.76
N GLU A 88 -19.26 3.63 31.47
CA GLU A 88 -19.45 2.47 32.33
C GLU A 88 -18.12 1.75 32.56
N SER A 89 -17.39 1.44 31.48
CA SER A 89 -16.08 0.80 31.58
C SER A 89 -15.06 1.72 32.26
N LYS A 90 -15.10 3.03 32.00
CA LYS A 90 -14.27 4.02 32.71
C LYS A 90 -14.54 3.99 34.22
N ALA A 91 -15.80 4.05 34.63
CA ALA A 91 -16.19 4.00 36.04
C ALA A 91 -15.77 2.68 36.71
N SER A 92 -15.96 1.54 36.02
CA SER A 92 -15.53 0.22 36.51
C SER A 92 -14.04 0.17 36.85
N ILE A 93 -13.18 0.72 35.98
CA ILE A 93 -11.73 0.78 36.23
C ILE A 93 -11.43 1.72 37.40
N GLU A 94 -12.03 2.91 37.43
CA GLU A 94 -11.82 3.90 38.50
C GLU A 94 -12.22 3.35 39.87
N ASP A 95 -13.39 2.71 39.97
CA ASP A 95 -13.90 2.11 41.20
C ASP A 95 -13.03 0.94 41.67
N TYR A 96 -12.53 0.11 40.74
CA TYR A 96 -11.57 -0.96 41.07
C TYR A 96 -10.27 -0.40 41.66
N LEU A 97 -9.72 0.68 41.09
CA LEU A 97 -8.51 1.32 41.61
C LEU A 97 -8.75 1.92 43.01
N LEU A 98 -9.90 2.57 43.24
CA LEU A 98 -10.28 3.12 44.54
C LEU A 98 -10.49 2.02 45.59
N LEU A 99 -11.12 0.91 45.21
CA LEU A 99 -11.34 -0.25 46.07
C LEU A 99 -10.00 -0.81 46.58
N ASN A 100 -9.00 -0.91 45.70
CA ASN A 100 -7.66 -1.42 46.00
C ASN A 100 -6.72 -0.38 46.65
N LYS A 101 -7.26 0.79 47.04
CA LYS A 101 -6.53 1.88 47.70
C LYS A 101 -5.36 2.40 46.86
N CYS A 102 -5.52 2.43 45.54
CA CYS A 102 -4.55 3.09 44.66
C CYS A 102 -4.49 4.59 44.98
N THR A 103 -3.27 5.10 45.14
CA THR A 103 -2.97 6.51 45.46
C THR A 103 -2.40 7.25 44.25
N ARG A 104 -2.13 8.55 44.39
CA ARG A 104 -1.66 9.41 43.28
C ARG A 104 -0.29 9.01 42.70
N ASP A 105 0.50 8.22 43.42
CA ASP A 105 1.76 7.68 42.93
C ASP A 105 1.60 6.47 41.98
N THR A 106 0.39 5.91 41.86
CA THR A 106 0.08 4.77 40.99
C THR A 106 0.59 4.99 39.56
N VAL A 107 1.19 3.95 38.98
CA VAL A 107 1.54 3.91 37.55
C VAL A 107 0.62 2.93 36.85
N ILE A 108 -0.13 3.42 35.87
CA ILE A 108 -1.08 2.63 35.08
C ILE A 108 -0.38 2.09 33.82
N LEU A 109 -0.56 0.81 33.50
CA LEU A 109 -0.04 0.16 32.30
C LEU A 109 -1.23 -0.20 31.40
N ALA A 110 -1.35 0.46 30.24
CA ALA A 110 -2.37 0.14 29.24
C ALA A 110 -1.84 -0.92 28.26
N LEU A 111 -2.24 -2.18 28.43
CA LEU A 111 -1.84 -3.29 27.56
C LEU A 111 -2.98 -3.64 26.60
N GLY A 112 -2.89 -3.26 25.33
CA GLY A 112 -3.94 -3.55 24.35
C GLY A 112 -3.85 -2.73 23.07
N GLY A 113 -4.91 -2.79 22.26
CA GLY A 113 -5.07 -1.93 21.08
C GLY A 113 -5.53 -0.50 21.41
N GLY A 114 -5.96 0.24 20.38
CA GLY A 114 -6.40 1.63 20.54
C GLY A 114 -7.59 1.80 21.50
N VAL A 115 -8.49 0.82 21.58
CA VAL A 115 -9.61 0.82 22.54
C VAL A 115 -9.11 0.90 23.98
N VAL A 116 -8.22 -0.01 24.38
CA VAL A 116 -7.64 -0.05 25.73
C VAL A 116 -6.79 1.20 25.95
N GLY A 117 -5.98 1.59 24.96
CA GLY A 117 -5.13 2.77 25.05
C GLY A 117 -5.90 4.08 25.31
N ASP A 118 -7.00 4.31 24.59
CA ASP A 118 -7.85 5.49 24.76
C ASP A 118 -8.57 5.48 26.12
N LEU A 119 -9.20 4.35 26.48
CA LEU A 119 -9.97 4.21 27.71
C LEU A 119 -9.08 4.37 28.94
N VAL A 120 -7.98 3.60 28.99
CA VAL A 120 -7.07 3.56 30.14
C VAL A 120 -6.28 4.86 30.24
N GLY A 121 -5.90 5.45 29.12
CA GLY A 121 -5.30 6.78 29.09
C GLY A 121 -6.26 7.84 29.65
N PHE A 122 -7.56 7.74 29.39
CA PHE A 122 -8.54 8.70 29.92
C PHE A 122 -8.80 8.49 31.41
N VAL A 123 -8.83 7.23 31.87
CA VAL A 123 -8.79 6.91 33.31
C VAL A 123 -7.55 7.53 33.96
N ALA A 124 -6.36 7.37 33.37
CA ALA A 124 -5.13 7.95 33.92
C ALA A 124 -5.17 9.48 33.97
N ALA A 125 -5.79 10.12 32.98
CA ALA A 125 -5.95 11.57 32.94
C ALA A 125 -6.86 12.11 34.07
N THR A 126 -7.87 11.34 34.50
CA THR A 126 -8.88 11.81 35.46
C THR A 126 -8.74 11.22 36.86
N PHE A 127 -8.15 10.04 37.01
CA PHE A 127 -7.98 9.38 38.30
C PHE A 127 -7.12 10.26 39.21
N MET A 128 -7.69 10.67 40.36
CA MET A 128 -7.08 11.64 41.28
C MET A 128 -6.54 12.92 40.60
N ARG A 129 -7.21 13.38 39.53
CA ARG A 129 -6.81 14.54 38.70
C ARG A 129 -5.49 14.36 37.94
N GLY A 130 -5.15 13.13 37.59
CA GLY A 130 -4.00 12.80 36.76
C GLY A 130 -2.99 11.95 37.51
N VAL A 131 -2.68 10.79 36.94
CA VAL A 131 -1.61 9.88 37.34
C VAL A 131 -0.76 9.47 36.14
N ARG A 132 0.45 8.98 36.42
CA ARG A 132 1.39 8.51 35.40
C ARG A 132 0.85 7.24 34.75
N PHE A 133 1.04 7.10 33.45
CA PHE A 133 0.73 5.86 32.74
C PHE A 133 1.69 5.61 31.59
N VAL A 134 1.71 4.37 31.12
CA VAL A 134 2.46 3.94 29.94
C VAL A 134 1.53 3.21 28.97
N GLN A 135 1.82 3.32 27.68
CA GLN A 135 1.16 2.56 26.62
C GLN A 135 1.99 1.33 26.25
N ILE A 136 1.33 0.18 26.12
CA ILE A 136 1.92 -1.07 25.63
C ILE A 136 1.01 -1.57 24.48
N PRO A 137 1.14 -0.99 23.28
CA PRO A 137 0.30 -1.31 22.14
C PRO A 137 0.48 -2.77 21.67
N THR A 138 -0.61 -3.52 21.54
CA THR A 138 -0.60 -4.92 21.07
C THR A 138 -1.18 -5.12 19.66
N THR A 139 -1.66 -4.05 19.03
CA THR A 139 -2.15 -4.05 17.65
C THR A 139 -1.27 -3.17 16.78
N LEU A 140 -1.13 -3.50 15.50
CA LEU A 140 -0.32 -2.69 14.59
C LEU A 140 -0.84 -1.24 14.54
N LEU A 141 -2.16 -1.04 14.48
CA LEU A 141 -2.80 0.28 14.52
C LEU A 141 -2.33 1.09 15.73
N ALA A 142 -2.29 0.49 16.91
CA ALA A 142 -1.86 1.18 18.12
C ALA A 142 -0.36 1.48 18.13
N MET A 143 0.46 0.59 17.57
CA MET A 143 1.91 0.78 17.46
C MET A 143 2.30 1.94 16.54
N VAL A 144 1.53 2.14 15.47
CA VAL A 144 1.86 3.11 14.40
C VAL A 144 1.03 4.39 14.46
N ASP A 145 -0.05 4.41 15.24
CA ASP A 145 -0.94 5.54 15.35
C ASP A 145 -1.46 5.75 16.78
N SER A 146 -2.43 4.97 17.27
CA SER A 146 -3.29 5.41 18.38
C SER A 146 -2.59 5.60 19.74
N SER A 147 -1.49 4.88 20.01
CA SER A 147 -0.77 5.03 21.29
C SER A 147 -0.02 6.37 21.42
N VAL A 148 0.21 7.07 20.30
CA VAL A 148 1.00 8.30 20.25
C VAL A 148 0.13 9.55 20.16
N GLY A 149 0.54 10.56 20.95
CA GLY A 149 0.04 11.92 20.88
C GLY A 149 -1.03 12.27 21.91
N GLY A 150 -1.17 11.43 22.94
CA GLY A 150 -1.87 11.74 24.18
C GLY A 150 -3.37 11.95 24.06
N LYS A 151 -3.98 11.64 22.91
CA LYS A 151 -5.44 11.69 22.77
C LYS A 151 -6.01 10.48 23.49
N THR A 152 -6.87 10.72 24.47
CA THR A 152 -7.55 9.68 25.22
C THR A 152 -9.03 10.04 25.29
N ALA A 153 -9.92 9.07 25.08
CA ALA A 153 -11.34 9.38 24.95
C ALA A 153 -12.23 8.16 25.18
N ILE A 154 -13.52 8.45 25.35
CA ILE A 154 -14.62 7.48 25.31
C ILE A 154 -15.66 7.95 24.29
N ASP A 155 -16.45 6.99 23.84
CA ASP A 155 -17.57 7.21 22.95
C ASP A 155 -18.83 7.55 23.74
N THR A 156 -19.80 8.12 23.04
CA THR A 156 -21.15 8.37 23.55
C THR A 156 -22.16 7.94 22.49
N PRO A 157 -23.47 7.82 22.82
CA PRO A 157 -24.50 7.60 21.81
C PRO A 157 -24.55 8.66 20.69
N HIS A 158 -23.88 9.80 20.88
CA HIS A 158 -23.81 10.89 19.89
C HIS A 158 -22.60 10.80 18.96
N GLY A 159 -21.66 9.87 19.18
CA GLY A 159 -20.51 9.67 18.31
C GLY A 159 -19.22 9.29 19.03
N LYS A 160 -18.17 9.10 18.22
CA LYS A 160 -16.86 8.60 18.65
C LYS A 160 -15.97 9.68 19.26
N ASN A 161 -15.24 9.33 20.32
CA ASN A 161 -14.20 10.15 20.93
C ASN A 161 -14.63 11.58 21.28
N LEU A 162 -15.90 11.75 21.69
CA LEU A 162 -16.46 13.08 21.94
C LEU A 162 -16.11 13.62 23.34
N ILE A 163 -15.83 12.72 24.29
CA ILE A 163 -15.44 13.08 25.66
C ILE A 163 -14.08 12.46 25.94
N GLY A 164 -13.10 13.27 26.34
CA GLY A 164 -11.73 12.81 26.51
C GLY A 164 -10.80 13.87 27.07
N ALA A 165 -9.50 13.58 27.04
CA ALA A 165 -8.43 14.48 27.47
C ALA A 165 -7.20 14.36 26.57
N PHE A 166 -6.35 15.39 26.59
CA PHE A 166 -4.96 15.28 26.15
C PHE A 166 -4.10 14.92 27.37
N TRP A 167 -3.61 13.69 27.43
CA TRP A 167 -2.78 13.15 28.52
C TRP A 167 -1.65 12.30 27.94
N GLN A 168 -0.42 12.81 28.00
CA GLN A 168 0.73 12.11 27.43
C GLN A 168 1.18 10.95 28.33
N PRO A 169 1.44 9.76 27.78
CA PRO A 169 2.07 8.69 28.54
C PRO A 169 3.53 9.02 28.83
N GLU A 170 4.05 8.49 29.95
CA GLU A 170 5.48 8.61 30.29
C GLU A 170 6.36 7.77 29.33
N TYR A 171 5.84 6.62 28.90
CA TYR A 171 6.46 5.74 27.91
C TYR A 171 5.44 5.09 26.99
N ILE A 172 5.88 4.78 25.77
CA ILE A 172 5.15 3.99 24.79
C ILE A 172 6.08 2.85 24.38
N PHE A 173 5.75 1.63 24.77
CA PHE A 173 6.58 0.45 24.54
C PHE A 173 6.01 -0.39 23.40
N ILE A 174 6.60 -0.27 22.23
CA ILE A 174 6.20 -0.99 21.02
C ILE A 174 6.99 -2.30 20.94
N ASP A 175 6.37 -3.37 21.42
CA ASP A 175 6.87 -4.73 21.25
C ASP A 175 6.21 -5.38 20.02
N ALA A 176 6.94 -5.42 18.91
CA ALA A 176 6.45 -5.98 17.65
C ALA A 176 6.17 -7.50 17.75
N ALA A 177 6.65 -8.20 18.78
CA ALA A 177 6.34 -9.61 18.98
C ALA A 177 4.85 -9.86 19.29
N PHE A 178 4.12 -8.86 19.79
CA PHE A 178 2.66 -8.97 19.96
C PHE A 178 1.92 -9.15 18.62
N LEU A 179 2.54 -8.80 17.50
CA LEU A 179 1.94 -8.99 16.18
C LEU A 179 1.94 -10.46 15.73
N GLU A 180 2.74 -11.34 16.35
CA GLU A 180 2.78 -12.78 16.03
C GLU A 180 1.47 -13.50 16.41
N THR A 181 0.72 -12.96 17.37
CA THR A 181 -0.59 -13.50 17.80
C THR A 181 -1.78 -12.67 17.28
N LEU A 182 -1.51 -11.57 16.57
CA LEU A 182 -2.54 -10.67 16.07
C LEU A 182 -3.28 -11.30 14.87
N PRO A 183 -4.62 -11.33 14.86
CA PRO A 183 -5.37 -11.81 13.70
C PRO A 183 -5.01 -11.05 12.42
N ALA A 184 -4.91 -11.75 11.29
CA ALA A 184 -4.52 -11.16 10.01
C ALA A 184 -5.42 -9.97 9.58
N ARG A 185 -6.70 -10.00 9.95
CA ARG A 185 -7.64 -8.88 9.71
C ARG A 185 -7.23 -7.63 10.50
N GLU A 186 -6.80 -7.77 11.75
CA GLU A 186 -6.34 -6.66 12.59
C GLU A 186 -4.95 -6.13 12.18
N PHE A 187 -4.09 -7.00 11.67
CA PHE A 187 -2.85 -6.54 11.04
C PHE A 187 -3.15 -5.69 9.79
N SER A 188 -4.03 -6.19 8.92
CA SER A 188 -4.49 -5.45 7.72
C SER A 188 -5.14 -4.12 8.10
N ASN A 189 -5.98 -4.11 9.13
CA ASN A 189 -6.59 -2.93 9.73
C ASN A 189 -5.53 -1.88 10.11
N GLY A 190 -4.46 -2.27 10.81
CA GLY A 190 -3.35 -1.37 11.15
C GLY A 190 -2.53 -0.90 9.96
N MET A 191 -2.40 -1.71 8.90
CA MET A 191 -1.68 -1.30 7.69
C MET A 191 -2.34 -0.11 6.98
N ALA A 192 -3.64 0.13 7.17
CA ALA A 192 -4.30 1.33 6.64
C ALA A 192 -3.64 2.62 7.16
N GLU A 193 -3.31 2.66 8.45
CA GLU A 193 -2.66 3.81 9.09
C GLU A 193 -1.20 3.98 8.67
N VAL A 194 -0.51 2.86 8.43
CA VAL A 194 0.85 2.86 7.89
C VAL A 194 0.86 3.43 6.46
N VAL A 195 -0.03 2.94 5.60
CA VAL A 195 -0.15 3.41 4.21
C VAL A 195 -0.57 4.88 4.17
N LYS A 196 -1.51 5.30 5.02
CA LYS A 196 -1.90 6.72 5.19
C LYS A 196 -0.68 7.59 5.50
N THR A 197 0.11 7.19 6.50
CA THR A 197 1.26 7.95 6.98
C THR A 197 2.33 8.09 5.88
N ALA A 198 2.65 7.01 5.18
CA ALA A 198 3.55 7.06 4.04
C ALA A 198 2.99 7.93 2.90
N ALA A 199 1.70 7.79 2.58
CA ALA A 199 1.05 8.53 1.49
C ALA A 199 1.05 10.05 1.69
N ILE A 200 1.02 10.55 2.93
CA ILE A 200 1.09 11.99 3.22
C ILE A 200 2.53 12.52 3.38
N TRP A 201 3.51 11.65 3.62
CA TRP A 201 4.82 12.07 4.13
C TRP A 201 6.04 11.60 3.32
N SER A 202 6.03 10.38 2.80
CA SER A 202 7.23 9.76 2.21
C SER A 202 6.90 8.84 1.04
N GLU A 203 7.25 9.28 -0.18
CA GLU A 203 7.10 8.48 -1.39
C GLU A 203 7.95 7.21 -1.35
N LYS A 204 9.16 7.30 -0.79
CA LYS A 204 10.08 6.17 -0.65
C LYS A 204 9.50 5.08 0.25
N GLU A 205 9.02 5.44 1.44
CA GLU A 205 8.40 4.48 2.35
C GLU A 205 7.14 3.89 1.71
N PHE A 206 6.35 4.70 1.02
CA PHE A 206 5.19 4.20 0.27
C PHE A 206 5.59 3.18 -0.81
N ALA A 207 6.67 3.43 -1.55
CA ALA A 207 7.17 2.50 -2.56
C ALA A 207 7.63 1.17 -1.94
N ASP A 208 8.30 1.22 -0.77
CA ASP A 208 8.67 0.03 -0.01
C ASP A 208 7.43 -0.77 0.42
N LEU A 209 6.36 -0.09 0.88
CA LEU A 209 5.09 -0.72 1.23
C LEU A 209 4.40 -1.35 0.01
N GLU A 210 4.44 -0.70 -1.16
CA GLU A 210 3.86 -1.22 -2.41
C GLU A 210 4.62 -2.47 -2.90
N ALA A 211 5.94 -2.52 -2.73
CA ALA A 211 6.79 -3.59 -3.27
C ALA A 211 7.01 -4.79 -2.34
N ARG A 212 6.94 -4.59 -1.01
CA ARG A 212 7.42 -5.58 -0.02
C ARG A 212 6.35 -6.12 0.92
N SER A 213 5.08 -6.05 0.52
CA SER A 213 3.94 -6.51 1.33
C SER A 213 4.09 -7.96 1.80
N ALA A 214 4.53 -8.87 0.91
CA ALA A 214 4.74 -10.28 1.25
C ALA A 214 5.83 -10.48 2.33
N GLU A 215 6.93 -9.73 2.27
CA GLU A 215 7.99 -9.79 3.28
C GLU A 215 7.51 -9.24 4.63
N ILE A 216 6.68 -8.19 4.62
CA ILE A 216 6.07 -7.62 5.83
C ILE A 216 5.13 -8.63 6.49
N PHE A 217 4.28 -9.32 5.72
CA PHE A 217 3.43 -10.39 6.26
C PHE A 217 4.24 -11.59 6.77
N ALA A 218 5.35 -11.94 6.12
CA ALA A 218 6.19 -13.06 6.56
C ALA A 218 6.73 -12.87 7.99
N ALA A 219 6.92 -11.63 8.43
CA ALA A 219 7.43 -11.30 9.77
C ALA A 219 6.50 -11.73 10.92
N ILE A 220 5.20 -11.91 10.65
CA ILE A 220 4.20 -12.27 11.66
C ILE A 220 3.61 -13.67 11.47
N GLN A 221 3.90 -14.34 10.35
CA GLN A 221 3.35 -15.66 10.04
C GLN A 221 4.13 -16.80 10.70
N THR A 222 5.39 -16.55 11.09
CA THR A 222 6.24 -17.54 11.75
C THR A 222 6.52 -17.09 13.18
N PRO A 223 6.04 -17.81 14.20
CA PRO A 223 6.32 -17.49 15.60
C PRO A 223 7.83 -17.50 15.87
N SER A 224 8.29 -16.59 16.72
CA SER A 224 9.68 -16.56 17.17
C SER A 224 10.01 -17.79 18.03
N LEU A 225 11.16 -18.41 17.80
CA LEU A 225 11.69 -19.48 18.65
C LEU A 225 12.59 -18.88 19.72
N ASP A 226 12.40 -19.25 20.98
CA ASP A 226 13.23 -18.81 22.12
C ASP A 226 13.51 -17.29 22.16
N PHE A 227 12.49 -16.49 21.82
CA PHE A 227 12.57 -15.01 21.75
C PHE A 227 13.55 -14.48 20.68
N SER A 228 13.77 -15.23 19.60
CA SER A 228 14.56 -14.78 18.44
C SER A 228 14.07 -13.44 17.91
N GLY A 229 15.00 -12.53 17.60
CA GLY A 229 14.69 -11.18 17.12
C GLY A 229 14.72 -10.09 18.19
N ARG A 230 14.83 -10.49 19.47
CA ARG A 230 15.08 -9.58 20.60
C ARG A 230 16.36 -8.76 20.40
N ASP A 231 17.40 -9.37 19.87
CA ASP A 231 18.65 -8.73 19.50
C ASP A 231 18.87 -8.78 17.97
N THR A 232 19.78 -7.94 17.48
CA THR A 232 20.10 -7.84 16.05
C THR A 232 20.71 -9.13 15.49
N ALA A 233 21.36 -9.95 16.32
CA ALA A 233 22.02 -11.18 15.88
C ALA A 233 21.01 -12.28 15.51
N THR A 234 19.86 -12.31 16.16
CA THR A 234 18.80 -13.30 15.95
C THR A 234 17.61 -12.78 15.16
N ARG A 235 17.59 -11.50 14.78
CA ARG A 235 16.48 -10.86 14.05
C ARG A 235 16.50 -11.21 12.58
N SER A 236 15.38 -11.73 12.10
CA SER A 236 15.23 -12.03 10.67
C SER A 236 15.16 -10.74 9.82
N PRO A 237 15.43 -10.84 8.50
CA PRO A 237 15.23 -9.72 7.58
C PRO A 237 13.79 -9.19 7.57
N ALA A 238 12.80 -10.09 7.66
CA ALA A 238 11.38 -9.72 7.69
C ALA A 238 11.02 -8.97 8.98
N GLN A 239 11.48 -9.43 10.14
CA GLN A 239 11.31 -8.70 11.41
C GLN A 239 12.01 -7.34 11.39
N THR A 240 13.20 -7.26 10.80
CA THR A 240 13.93 -5.99 10.64
C THR A 240 13.13 -5.01 9.76
N LEU A 241 12.55 -5.49 8.66
CA LEU A 241 11.67 -4.70 7.80
C LEU A 241 10.43 -4.21 8.56
N LEU A 242 9.70 -5.11 9.22
CA LEU A 242 8.50 -4.76 9.99
C LEU A 242 8.79 -3.70 11.05
N LEU A 243 9.88 -3.86 11.81
CA LEU A 243 10.28 -2.87 12.82
C LEU A 243 10.62 -1.52 12.18
N SER A 244 11.30 -1.52 11.03
CA SER A 244 11.61 -0.27 10.32
C SER A 244 10.34 0.45 9.83
N VAL A 245 9.32 -0.28 9.37
CA VAL A 245 8.01 0.26 8.99
C VAL A 245 7.29 0.87 10.18
N ILE A 246 7.26 0.17 11.31
CA ILE A 246 6.65 0.65 12.55
C ILE A 246 7.34 1.93 13.05
N VAL A 247 8.68 1.90 13.13
CA VAL A 247 9.50 3.04 13.58
C VAL A 247 9.35 4.24 12.63
N GLY A 248 9.35 4.01 11.31
CA GLY A 248 9.13 5.07 10.32
C GLY A 248 7.78 5.75 10.50
N SER A 249 6.70 4.96 10.51
CA SER A 249 5.33 5.47 10.67
C SER A 249 5.15 6.23 11.99
N ILE A 250 5.60 5.66 13.11
CA ILE A 250 5.40 6.31 14.42
C ILE A 250 6.27 7.56 14.58
N SER A 251 7.44 7.62 13.94
CA SER A 251 8.31 8.80 13.94
C SER A 251 7.65 10.00 13.24
N VAL A 252 6.92 9.76 12.15
CA VAL A 252 6.15 10.83 11.48
C VAL A 252 5.07 11.37 12.42
N LYS A 253 4.31 10.49 13.08
CA LYS A 253 3.28 10.94 14.03
C LYS A 253 3.90 11.68 15.22
N ALA A 254 4.99 11.19 15.78
CA ALA A 254 5.72 11.85 16.85
C ALA A 254 6.22 13.24 16.45
N HIS A 255 6.73 13.39 15.23
CA HIS A 255 7.13 14.69 14.67
C HIS A 255 5.94 15.65 14.57
N ILE A 256 4.83 15.22 13.97
CA ILE A 256 3.62 16.04 13.82
C ILE A 256 3.05 16.46 15.18
N VAL A 257 2.95 15.53 16.14
CA VAL A 257 2.49 15.83 17.51
C VAL A 257 3.41 16.81 18.21
N THR A 258 4.73 16.67 18.04
CA THR A 258 5.70 17.56 18.67
C THR A 258 5.53 19.01 18.22
N HIS A 259 5.10 19.22 16.97
CA HIS A 259 4.89 20.55 16.41
C HIS A 259 3.45 21.06 16.57
N ASP A 260 2.47 20.19 16.83
CA ASP A 260 1.06 20.55 16.96
C ASP A 260 0.28 19.63 17.91
N GLU A 261 0.71 19.58 19.18
CA GLU A 261 0.15 18.67 20.18
C GLU A 261 -1.37 18.85 20.35
N ARG A 262 -1.86 20.10 20.32
CA ARG A 262 -3.26 20.44 20.57
C ARG A 262 -4.07 20.73 19.31
N GLU A 263 -3.57 20.40 18.12
CA GLU A 263 -4.26 20.62 16.83
C GLU A 263 -4.64 22.09 16.58
N THR A 264 -3.78 23.00 17.01
CA THR A 264 -4.00 24.46 16.93
C THR A 264 -3.46 25.07 15.64
N THR A 265 -2.40 24.50 15.06
CA THR A 265 -1.79 25.02 13.82
C THR A 265 -2.42 24.40 12.57
N GLY A 266 -3.01 23.21 12.71
CA GLY A 266 -3.63 22.45 11.62
C GLY A 266 -2.69 21.41 11.01
N LEU A 267 -1.40 21.39 11.37
CA LEU A 267 -0.46 20.37 10.90
C LEU A 267 -0.91 18.97 11.29
N ARG A 268 -1.47 18.81 12.50
CA ARG A 268 -1.99 17.52 12.96
C ARG A 268 -3.28 17.11 12.23
N ASN A 269 -3.86 17.96 11.38
CA ASN A 269 -4.92 17.52 10.47
C ASN A 269 -4.39 16.52 9.42
N LEU A 270 -3.11 16.55 9.05
CA LEU A 270 -2.58 15.70 7.97
C LEU A 270 -2.73 14.20 8.27
N VAL A 271 -2.61 13.80 9.54
CA VAL A 271 -2.82 12.40 9.96
C VAL A 271 -4.28 11.95 9.90
N ASN A 272 -5.19 12.81 9.44
CA ASN A 272 -6.59 12.48 9.15
C ASN A 272 -6.84 12.31 7.63
N PHE A 273 -5.81 12.10 6.81
CA PHE A 273 -6.01 11.69 5.43
C PHE A 273 -6.85 10.39 5.36
N GLY A 274 -7.89 10.41 4.53
CA GLY A 274 -8.88 9.34 4.42
C GLY A 274 -9.91 9.31 5.55
N HIS A 275 -9.75 10.08 6.62
CA HIS A 275 -10.61 9.99 7.80
C HIS A 275 -11.87 10.84 7.72
N THR A 276 -11.94 11.86 6.86
CA THR A 276 -13.15 12.69 6.76
C THR A 276 -14.29 11.88 6.15
N ILE A 277 -14.02 11.19 5.04
CA ILE A 277 -14.99 10.27 4.44
C ILE A 277 -14.97 8.92 5.17
N GLY A 278 -13.79 8.45 5.58
CA GLY A 278 -13.63 7.19 6.31
C GLY A 278 -14.41 7.13 7.62
N HIS A 279 -14.37 8.16 8.47
CA HIS A 279 -15.19 8.20 9.69
C HIS A 279 -16.69 8.26 9.40
N ALA A 280 -17.10 8.90 8.29
CA ALA A 280 -18.51 8.92 7.91
C ALA A 280 -19.01 7.53 7.53
N ILE A 281 -18.18 6.75 6.82
CA ILE A 281 -18.44 5.34 6.51
C ILE A 281 -18.44 4.50 7.79
N GLU A 282 -17.42 4.68 8.65
CA GLU A 282 -17.27 3.95 9.91
C GLU A 282 -18.48 4.15 10.83
N ALA A 283 -18.98 5.39 10.96
CA ALA A 283 -20.15 5.69 11.79
C ALA A 283 -21.43 4.95 11.34
N VAL A 284 -21.49 4.48 10.10
CA VAL A 284 -22.61 3.69 9.57
C VAL A 284 -22.37 2.18 9.71
N LEU A 285 -21.13 1.72 9.54
CA LEU A 285 -20.80 0.29 9.46
C LEU A 285 -20.18 -0.30 10.72
N THR A 286 -19.83 0.52 11.70
CA THR A 286 -19.34 0.05 13.00
C THR A 286 -20.46 -0.70 13.74
N PRO A 287 -20.17 -1.82 14.45
CA PRO A 287 -18.85 -2.41 14.68
C PRO A 287 -18.42 -3.48 13.65
N ASP A 288 -19.24 -3.78 12.63
CA ASP A 288 -18.97 -4.89 11.70
C ASP A 288 -17.73 -4.65 10.82
N MET A 289 -17.53 -3.39 10.40
CA MET A 289 -16.30 -2.93 9.73
C MET A 289 -15.33 -2.30 10.71
N LEU A 290 -14.05 -2.63 10.56
CA LEU A 290 -12.97 -2.06 11.36
C LEU A 290 -12.60 -0.66 10.88
N HIS A 291 -11.93 0.10 11.74
CA HIS A 291 -11.54 1.49 11.49
C HIS A 291 -10.69 1.65 10.20
N GLY A 292 -9.58 0.92 10.10
CA GLY A 292 -8.67 0.94 8.95
C GLY A 292 -9.31 0.43 7.66
N GLU A 293 -10.30 -0.47 7.75
CA GLU A 293 -11.10 -0.86 6.59
C GLU A 293 -11.96 0.32 6.09
N CYS A 294 -12.52 1.13 6.97
CA CYS A 294 -13.25 2.35 6.57
C CYS A 294 -12.30 3.46 6.08
N VAL A 295 -11.16 3.66 6.75
CA VAL A 295 -10.13 4.63 6.39
C VAL A 295 -9.53 4.33 5.02
N SER A 296 -9.31 3.06 4.67
CA SER A 296 -8.78 2.67 3.35
C SER A 296 -9.71 3.04 2.20
N VAL A 297 -11.02 2.84 2.33
CA VAL A 297 -12.01 3.35 1.36
C VAL A 297 -12.04 4.88 1.37
N GLY A 298 -12.01 5.48 2.55
CA GLY A 298 -11.95 6.93 2.72
C GLY A 298 -10.74 7.56 2.03
N MET A 299 -9.56 6.95 2.08
CA MET A 299 -8.34 7.41 1.40
C MET A 299 -8.54 7.45 -0.12
N ILE A 300 -9.19 6.44 -0.70
CA ILE A 300 -9.48 6.41 -2.14
C ILE A 300 -10.48 7.50 -2.51
N LEU A 301 -11.56 7.66 -1.74
CA LEU A 301 -12.56 8.70 -2.00
C LEU A 301 -11.97 10.12 -1.81
N GLU A 302 -11.12 10.35 -0.82
CA GLU A 302 -10.43 11.63 -0.64
C GLU A 302 -9.37 11.88 -1.74
N ALA A 303 -8.70 10.84 -2.24
CA ALA A 303 -7.83 10.94 -3.41
C ALA A 303 -8.61 11.25 -4.69
N GLU A 304 -9.82 10.72 -4.85
CA GLU A 304 -10.73 11.08 -5.96
C GLU A 304 -11.26 12.51 -5.84
N VAL A 305 -11.53 13.00 -4.63
CA VAL A 305 -11.78 14.43 -4.38
C VAL A 305 -10.57 15.26 -4.84
N ALA A 306 -9.35 14.87 -4.44
CA ALA A 306 -8.13 15.55 -4.86
C ALA A 306 -7.95 15.58 -6.39
N ARG A 307 -8.25 14.46 -7.08
CA ARG A 307 -8.22 14.38 -8.55
C ARG A 307 -9.27 15.27 -9.20
N GLN A 308 -10.50 15.30 -8.68
CA GLN A 308 -11.54 16.20 -9.19
C GLN A 308 -11.19 17.67 -9.03
N LEU A 309 -10.42 18.02 -8.00
CA LEU A 309 -9.86 19.36 -7.79
C LEU A 309 -8.59 19.63 -8.63
N GLY A 310 -8.14 18.68 -9.45
CA GLY A 310 -6.92 18.78 -10.25
C GLY A 310 -5.63 18.82 -9.43
N LYS A 311 -5.64 18.27 -8.20
CA LYS A 311 -4.50 18.29 -7.28
C LYS A 311 -3.70 16.98 -7.29
N LEU A 312 -4.35 15.86 -7.61
CA LEU A 312 -3.72 14.54 -7.69
C LEU A 312 -3.97 13.90 -9.06
N GLY A 313 -2.94 13.28 -9.64
CA GLY A 313 -3.05 12.52 -10.89
C GLY A 313 -3.67 11.13 -10.71
N GLN A 314 -4.12 10.52 -11.80
CA GLN A 314 -4.69 9.16 -11.79
C GLN A 314 -3.67 8.11 -11.32
N VAL A 315 -2.38 8.33 -11.61
CA VAL A 315 -1.29 7.45 -11.20
C VAL A 315 -1.22 7.33 -9.67
N GLY A 316 -1.39 8.45 -8.96
CA GLY A 316 -1.40 8.47 -7.49
C GLY A 316 -2.52 7.62 -6.90
N ILE A 317 -3.74 7.73 -7.43
CA ILE A 317 -4.88 6.90 -7.01
C ILE A 317 -4.63 5.42 -7.33
N GLY A 318 -4.08 5.12 -8.51
CA GLY A 318 -3.73 3.76 -8.90
C GLY A 318 -2.72 3.12 -7.94
N ARG A 319 -1.65 3.85 -7.59
CA ARG A 319 -0.65 3.41 -6.60
C ARG A 319 -1.27 3.19 -5.22
N LEU A 320 -2.08 4.13 -4.73
CA LEU A 320 -2.79 4.01 -3.46
C LEU A 320 -3.69 2.77 -3.41
N THR A 321 -4.50 2.57 -4.47
CA THR A 321 -5.39 1.43 -4.61
C THR A 321 -4.63 0.10 -4.52
N ARG A 322 -3.51 -0.02 -5.24
CA ARG A 322 -2.72 -1.25 -5.26
C ARG A 322 -2.04 -1.53 -3.92
N CYS A 323 -1.44 -0.52 -3.32
CA CYS A 323 -0.81 -0.64 -2.01
C CYS A 323 -1.83 -1.14 -0.97
N LEU A 324 -3.01 -0.54 -0.90
CA LEU A 324 -4.07 -0.97 0.03
C LEU A 324 -4.54 -2.40 -0.25
N LYS A 325 -4.77 -2.76 -1.52
CA LYS A 325 -5.13 -4.14 -1.89
C LYS A 325 -4.04 -5.16 -1.53
N ALA A 326 -2.77 -4.80 -1.63
CA ALA A 326 -1.65 -5.67 -1.26
C ALA A 326 -1.63 -6.03 0.23
N TYR A 327 -2.27 -5.19 1.08
CA TYR A 327 -2.51 -5.46 2.50
C TYR A 327 -3.94 -5.90 2.80
N ASN A 328 -4.65 -6.45 1.80
CA ASN A 328 -6.00 -6.99 1.94
C ASN A 328 -7.03 -5.97 2.47
N LEU A 329 -6.89 -4.68 2.14
CA LEU A 329 -7.83 -3.64 2.54
C LEU A 329 -8.88 -3.34 1.45
N PRO A 330 -10.13 -2.99 1.83
CA PRO A 330 -11.13 -2.56 0.86
C PRO A 330 -10.78 -1.18 0.29
N VAL A 331 -11.12 -0.96 -0.98
CA VAL A 331 -10.82 0.29 -1.71
C VAL A 331 -12.06 0.91 -2.35
N SER A 332 -13.24 0.33 -2.11
CA SER A 332 -14.52 0.75 -2.65
C SER A 332 -15.64 0.33 -1.71
N LEU A 333 -16.74 1.08 -1.70
CA LEU A 333 -17.99 0.69 -1.03
C LEU A 333 -18.63 -0.57 -1.63
N SER A 334 -18.28 -0.89 -2.87
CA SER A 334 -18.71 -2.10 -3.56
C SER A 334 -17.90 -3.35 -3.18
N ASP A 335 -16.91 -3.24 -2.28
CA ASP A 335 -16.18 -4.40 -1.79
C ASP A 335 -17.17 -5.40 -1.16
N PRO A 336 -17.08 -6.71 -1.47
CA PRO A 336 -18.03 -7.70 -0.95
C PRO A 336 -18.16 -7.72 0.57
N ARG A 337 -17.09 -7.38 1.31
CA ARG A 337 -17.10 -7.27 2.78
C ARG A 337 -18.02 -6.16 3.28
N ILE A 338 -18.17 -5.09 2.50
CA ILE A 338 -19.04 -3.95 2.81
C ILE A 338 -20.43 -4.18 2.21
N ALA A 339 -20.50 -4.49 0.92
CA ALA A 339 -21.75 -4.61 0.18
C ALA A 339 -22.69 -5.71 0.71
N SER A 340 -22.14 -6.72 1.39
CA SER A 340 -22.93 -7.79 2.03
C SER A 340 -23.56 -7.37 3.37
N LEU A 341 -23.11 -6.27 4.00
CA LEU A 341 -23.64 -5.83 5.29
C LEU A 341 -25.00 -5.15 5.12
N PRO A 342 -25.97 -5.37 6.02
CA PRO A 342 -27.25 -4.66 6.00
C PRO A 342 -27.08 -3.13 6.06
N GLY A 343 -26.08 -2.65 6.81
CA GLY A 343 -25.75 -1.23 6.95
C GLY A 343 -25.27 -0.55 5.66
N SER A 344 -24.82 -1.30 4.65
CA SER A 344 -24.36 -0.74 3.38
C SER A 344 -25.42 0.12 2.67
N LYS A 345 -26.70 -0.23 2.82
CA LYS A 345 -27.84 0.51 2.26
C LYS A 345 -27.99 1.92 2.85
N LEU A 346 -27.37 2.18 4.01
CA LEU A 346 -27.42 3.46 4.70
C LEU A 346 -26.27 4.40 4.28
N LEU A 347 -25.32 3.92 3.47
CA LEU A 347 -24.19 4.69 2.93
C LEU A 347 -24.62 5.62 1.77
N THR A 348 -25.69 6.38 2.01
CA THR A 348 -26.21 7.35 1.05
C THR A 348 -25.39 8.65 1.11
N VAL A 349 -25.32 9.37 -0.01
CA VAL A 349 -24.60 10.66 -0.09
C VAL A 349 -25.06 11.64 1.00
N ASP A 350 -26.37 11.80 1.17
CA ASP A 350 -26.94 12.72 2.16
C ASP A 350 -26.56 12.32 3.59
N ARG A 351 -26.63 11.02 3.91
CA ARG A 351 -26.28 10.53 5.24
C ARG A 351 -24.80 10.72 5.55
N LEU A 352 -23.93 10.43 4.58
CA LEU A 352 -22.49 10.62 4.76
C LEU A 352 -22.14 12.11 4.92
N LEU A 353 -22.71 12.99 4.09
CA LEU A 353 -22.52 14.44 4.21
C LEU A 353 -23.04 15.00 5.55
N ASP A 354 -24.15 14.47 6.06
CA ASP A 354 -24.70 14.83 7.36
C ASP A 354 -23.74 14.46 8.51
N ILE A 355 -23.22 13.22 8.51
CA ILE A 355 -22.22 12.78 9.50
C ILE A 355 -20.96 13.64 9.42
N MET A 356 -20.50 13.98 8.21
CA MET A 356 -19.33 14.82 8.01
C MET A 356 -19.47 16.25 8.55
N ARG A 357 -20.68 16.71 8.96
CA ARG A 357 -20.87 18.05 9.56
C ARG A 357 -20.18 18.20 10.91
N ILE A 358 -20.09 17.11 11.68
CA ILE A 358 -19.48 17.10 13.02
C ILE A 358 -18.01 16.67 13.00
N ASP A 359 -17.39 16.59 11.82
CA ASP A 359 -15.96 16.33 11.72
C ASP A 359 -15.16 17.44 12.42
N LYS A 360 -14.25 17.05 13.31
CA LYS A 360 -13.50 17.94 14.20
C LYS A 360 -12.58 18.91 13.45
N LYS A 361 -12.28 18.67 12.16
CA LYS A 361 -11.45 19.53 11.32
C LYS A 361 -12.23 20.72 10.74
N ASN A 362 -13.56 20.64 10.74
CA ASN A 362 -14.40 21.65 10.11
C ASN A 362 -14.24 23.02 10.78
N SER A 363 -14.48 24.08 10.03
CA SER A 363 -14.56 25.44 10.56
C SER A 363 -15.97 25.98 10.32
N GLY A 364 -16.81 25.88 11.36
CA GLY A 364 -18.24 26.14 11.21
C GLY A 364 -18.86 25.16 10.20
N PRO A 365 -19.58 25.63 9.17
CA PRO A 365 -20.21 24.78 8.16
C PRO A 365 -19.23 24.24 7.10
N GLU A 366 -18.01 24.76 7.03
CA GLU A 366 -17.04 24.42 5.99
C GLU A 366 -16.35 23.09 6.30
N LYS A 367 -16.58 22.08 5.44
CA LYS A 367 -15.93 20.77 5.53
C LYS A 367 -14.47 20.88 5.11
N LYS A 368 -13.58 20.27 5.91
CA LYS A 368 -12.14 20.22 5.59
C LYS A 368 -11.65 18.80 5.36
N ILE A 369 -10.93 18.59 4.26
CA ILE A 369 -10.38 17.30 3.81
C ILE A 369 -8.88 17.44 3.59
N VAL A 370 -8.09 16.42 3.92
CA VAL A 370 -6.66 16.39 3.58
C VAL A 370 -6.52 16.03 2.11
N ILE A 371 -5.91 16.93 1.33
CA ILE A 371 -5.76 16.76 -0.11
C ILE A 371 -4.31 16.36 -0.41
N LEU A 372 -4.12 15.20 -1.05
CA LEU A 372 -2.82 14.84 -1.61
C LEU A 372 -2.54 15.66 -2.88
N SER A 373 -1.29 16.07 -3.06
CA SER A 373 -0.79 16.61 -4.33
C SER A 373 0.05 15.59 -5.10
N ALA A 374 0.64 14.64 -4.39
CA ALA A 374 1.35 13.47 -4.91
C ALA A 374 1.42 12.42 -3.79
N ILE A 375 1.82 11.19 -4.10
CA ILE A 375 2.19 10.24 -3.04
C ILE A 375 3.41 10.80 -2.29
N GLY A 376 3.30 10.82 -0.96
CA GLY A 376 4.29 11.41 -0.05
C GLY A 376 4.17 12.94 0.13
N LYS A 377 3.14 13.59 -0.44
CA LYS A 377 2.97 15.06 -0.34
C LYS A 377 1.50 15.48 -0.29
N THR A 378 1.20 16.42 0.60
CA THR A 378 -0.11 17.07 0.69
C THR A 378 -0.11 18.43 -0.03
N TYR A 379 -1.27 18.83 -0.55
CA TYR A 379 -1.47 20.11 -1.22
C TYR A 379 -1.24 21.31 -0.29
N GLU A 380 -1.69 21.19 0.95
CA GLU A 380 -1.42 22.15 2.03
C GLU A 380 -0.86 21.41 3.25
N GLN A 381 -0.17 22.12 4.14
CA GLN A 381 0.29 21.59 5.44
C GLN A 381 -0.83 21.64 6.51
N LYS A 382 -2.07 21.39 6.07
CA LYS A 382 -3.32 21.32 6.85
C LYS A 382 -4.42 20.72 5.97
N ALA A 383 -5.61 20.51 6.52
CA ALA A 383 -6.79 20.15 5.72
C ALA A 383 -7.33 21.37 4.94
N SER A 384 -7.74 21.15 3.69
CA SER A 384 -8.28 22.15 2.76
C SER A 384 -9.81 22.18 2.83
N VAL A 385 -10.40 23.38 2.67
CA VAL A 385 -11.86 23.52 2.56
C VAL A 385 -12.33 22.92 1.23
N VAL A 386 -13.33 22.04 1.29
CA VAL A 386 -13.94 21.41 0.10
C VAL A 386 -15.45 21.60 0.14
N SER A 387 -16.02 22.07 -0.96
CA SER A 387 -17.46 22.26 -1.07
C SER A 387 -18.21 20.91 -1.07
N ASP A 388 -19.37 20.88 -0.44
CA ASP A 388 -20.26 19.70 -0.41
C ASP A 388 -20.56 19.15 -1.81
N ALA A 389 -20.67 20.00 -2.82
CA ALA A 389 -20.94 19.56 -4.20
C ALA A 389 -19.83 18.66 -4.78
N VAL A 390 -18.56 18.92 -4.45
CA VAL A 390 -17.42 18.10 -4.90
C VAL A 390 -17.43 16.76 -4.16
N ILE A 391 -17.66 16.77 -2.85
CA ILE A 391 -17.75 15.56 -2.02
C ILE A 391 -18.92 14.69 -2.49
N ALA A 392 -20.11 15.29 -2.66
CA ALA A 392 -21.31 14.64 -3.15
C ALA A 392 -21.10 13.96 -4.49
N LYS A 393 -20.41 14.64 -5.43
CA LYS A 393 -20.09 14.09 -6.74
C LYS A 393 -19.17 12.86 -6.64
N THR A 394 -18.21 12.85 -5.73
CA THR A 394 -17.35 11.68 -5.49
C THR A 394 -18.12 10.50 -4.89
N LEU A 395 -19.08 10.77 -4.00
CA LEU A 395 -19.86 9.74 -3.31
C LEU A 395 -21.03 9.20 -4.15
N ALA A 396 -21.44 9.91 -5.20
CA ALA A 396 -22.60 9.54 -6.01
C ALA A 396 -22.29 8.34 -6.93
N GLU A 397 -23.18 7.34 -6.92
CA GLU A 397 -23.10 6.17 -7.81
C GLU A 397 -23.43 6.50 -9.28
N ALA A 398 -24.15 7.60 -9.50
CA ALA A 398 -24.62 8.01 -10.81
C ALA A 398 -24.35 9.49 -11.06
N ALA A 399 -24.07 9.83 -12.31
CA ALA A 399 -23.92 11.20 -12.76
C ALA A 399 -25.20 11.70 -13.44
N LYS A 400 -25.69 12.87 -13.02
CA LYS A 400 -26.68 13.63 -13.79
C LYS A 400 -25.97 14.45 -14.85
N VAL A 401 -26.12 14.10 -16.11
CA VAL A 401 -25.58 14.88 -17.23
C VAL A 401 -26.48 16.09 -17.47
N ILE A 402 -25.92 17.29 -17.34
CA ILE A 402 -26.62 18.55 -17.67
C ILE A 402 -26.22 18.92 -19.10
N PRO A 403 -27.17 19.01 -20.06
CA PRO A 403 -26.86 19.39 -21.44
C PRO A 403 -26.23 20.78 -21.52
N GLY A 404 -25.19 20.92 -22.34
CA GLY A 404 -24.49 22.17 -22.56
C GLY A 404 -23.39 22.04 -23.62
N VAL A 405 -22.88 23.17 -24.09
CA VAL A 405 -21.72 23.24 -25.00
C VAL A 405 -20.45 23.44 -24.15
N PRO A 406 -19.30 22.83 -24.51
CA PRO A 406 -18.03 23.07 -23.83
C PRO A 406 -17.74 24.56 -23.69
N THR A 407 -17.50 25.04 -22.47
CA THR A 407 -17.23 26.46 -22.19
C THR A 407 -15.79 26.86 -22.46
N LYS A 408 -14.90 25.89 -22.64
CA LYS A 408 -13.50 26.06 -23.02
C LYS A 408 -13.31 25.41 -24.38
N ASP A 409 -13.25 26.20 -25.45
CA ASP A 409 -13.08 25.74 -26.83
C ASP A 409 -11.93 26.52 -27.47
N PRO A 410 -10.86 25.88 -28.02
CA PRO A 410 -10.66 24.43 -28.15
C PRO A 410 -10.39 23.72 -26.81
N VAL A 411 -10.90 22.50 -26.68
CA VAL A 411 -10.55 21.58 -25.58
C VAL A 411 -9.28 20.82 -25.95
N ARG A 412 -8.34 20.71 -25.01
CA ARG A 412 -7.20 19.78 -25.13
C ARG A 412 -7.33 18.69 -24.07
N LEU A 413 -7.44 17.42 -24.49
CA LEU A 413 -7.69 16.31 -23.57
C LEU A 413 -6.81 15.11 -23.89
N ALA A 414 -5.92 14.77 -22.97
CA ALA A 414 -5.17 13.52 -23.02
C ALA A 414 -6.02 12.39 -22.42
N THR A 415 -6.18 11.29 -23.14
CA THR A 415 -6.72 10.05 -22.59
C THR A 415 -5.58 9.11 -22.18
N PRO A 416 -5.82 8.15 -21.27
CA PRO A 416 -4.79 7.23 -20.82
C PRO A 416 -4.10 6.51 -22.00
N GLY A 417 -2.81 6.21 -21.85
CA GLY A 417 -2.04 5.49 -22.85
C GLY A 417 -2.68 4.15 -23.26
N SER A 418 -2.45 3.73 -24.50
CA SER A 418 -2.88 2.42 -24.97
C SER A 418 -2.18 1.31 -24.21
N LYS A 419 -2.95 0.37 -23.65
CA LYS A 419 -2.39 -0.84 -22.99
C LYS A 419 -1.50 -1.65 -23.94
N SER A 420 -1.88 -1.73 -25.22
CA SER A 420 -1.16 -2.55 -26.20
C SER A 420 0.21 -1.97 -26.53
N ILE A 421 0.29 -0.64 -26.68
CA ILE A 421 1.54 0.08 -26.96
C ILE A 421 2.39 0.11 -25.68
N SER A 422 1.78 0.43 -24.52
CA SER A 422 2.46 0.48 -23.22
C SER A 422 3.25 -0.78 -22.90
N ASN A 423 2.63 -1.96 -23.03
CA ASN A 423 3.29 -3.24 -22.74
C ASN A 423 4.45 -3.53 -23.71
N ARG A 424 4.34 -3.14 -24.99
CA ARG A 424 5.41 -3.33 -25.98
C ARG A 424 6.56 -2.38 -25.74
N ALA A 425 6.26 -1.10 -25.51
CA ALA A 425 7.25 -0.06 -25.23
C ALA A 425 8.09 -0.42 -24.00
N LEU A 426 7.45 -0.97 -22.95
CA LEU A 426 8.15 -1.44 -21.76
C LEU A 426 9.17 -2.56 -22.09
N VAL A 427 8.77 -3.58 -22.84
CA VAL A 427 9.68 -4.68 -23.23
C VAL A 427 10.81 -4.18 -24.14
N LEU A 428 10.48 -3.36 -25.16
CA LEU A 428 11.48 -2.80 -26.08
C LEU A 428 12.51 -1.96 -25.32
N ALA A 429 12.05 -1.05 -24.46
CA ALA A 429 12.93 -0.20 -23.65
C ALA A 429 13.81 -1.00 -22.68
N ALA A 430 13.25 -2.07 -22.08
CA ALA A 430 14.00 -2.94 -21.19
C ALA A 430 15.08 -3.75 -21.94
N LEU A 431 14.78 -4.23 -23.15
CA LEU A 431 15.74 -5.00 -23.94
C LEU A 431 16.78 -4.11 -24.64
N GLY A 432 16.49 -2.83 -24.88
CA GLY A 432 17.40 -1.93 -25.59
C GLY A 432 18.63 -1.47 -24.81
N LYS A 433 19.55 -0.84 -25.52
CA LYS A 433 20.67 -0.07 -24.94
C LYS A 433 20.22 1.35 -24.62
N GLU A 434 20.95 2.01 -23.73
CA GLU A 434 20.70 3.37 -23.26
C GLU A 434 19.41 3.51 -22.43
N THR A 435 19.17 4.73 -21.91
CA THR A 435 18.01 5.03 -21.06
C THR A 435 16.86 5.61 -21.88
N CYS A 436 15.66 5.09 -21.70
CA CYS A 436 14.43 5.57 -22.33
C CYS A 436 13.51 6.21 -21.28
N ARG A 437 12.92 7.37 -21.59
CA ARG A 437 11.81 7.94 -20.82
C ARG A 437 10.49 7.62 -21.49
N LEU A 438 9.71 6.73 -20.90
CA LEU A 438 8.35 6.40 -21.38
C LEU A 438 7.35 7.37 -20.74
N LYS A 439 6.69 8.18 -21.57
CA LYS A 439 5.62 9.09 -21.16
C LYS A 439 4.25 8.54 -21.53
N ASN A 440 3.24 8.89 -20.74
CA ASN A 440 1.86 8.42 -20.90
C ASN A 440 1.74 6.87 -20.87
N LEU A 441 2.62 6.22 -20.10
CA LEU A 441 2.57 4.78 -19.90
C LEU A 441 1.30 4.42 -19.13
N LEU A 442 0.52 3.47 -19.64
CA LEU A 442 -0.63 2.97 -18.89
C LEU A 442 -0.15 2.09 -17.73
N HIS A 443 -0.32 2.58 -16.50
CA HIS A 443 -0.07 1.81 -15.28
C HIS A 443 -1.14 0.73 -15.08
N SER A 444 -0.96 -0.40 -15.75
CA SER A 444 -1.79 -1.59 -15.65
C SER A 444 -1.12 -2.70 -14.86
N ASP A 445 -1.90 -3.69 -14.42
CA ASP A 445 -1.38 -4.90 -13.77
C ASP A 445 -0.28 -5.56 -14.62
N ASP A 446 -0.47 -5.63 -15.94
CA ASP A 446 0.53 -6.18 -16.87
C ASP A 446 1.85 -5.41 -16.84
N THR A 447 1.83 -4.08 -16.98
CA THR A 447 3.07 -3.28 -16.94
C THR A 447 3.78 -3.39 -15.59
N GLN A 448 3.03 -3.48 -14.50
CA GLN A 448 3.60 -3.56 -13.16
C GLN A 448 4.32 -4.88 -12.92
N VAL A 449 3.64 -6.01 -13.10
CA VAL A 449 4.27 -7.32 -12.87
C VAL A 449 5.37 -7.59 -13.88
N MET A 450 5.28 -7.01 -15.07
CA MET A 450 6.34 -7.08 -16.08
C MET A 450 7.58 -6.28 -15.68
N MET A 451 7.42 -5.06 -15.14
CA MET A 451 8.56 -4.31 -14.55
C MET A 451 9.20 -5.10 -13.41
N ALA A 452 8.40 -5.63 -12.48
CA ALA A 452 8.92 -6.42 -11.37
C ALA A 452 9.69 -7.66 -11.85
N ALA A 453 9.13 -8.40 -12.82
CA ALA A 453 9.79 -9.55 -13.42
C ALA A 453 11.11 -9.19 -14.13
N LEU A 454 11.12 -8.11 -14.92
CA LEU A 454 12.31 -7.65 -15.63
C LEU A 454 13.41 -7.19 -14.65
N GLN A 455 13.02 -6.60 -13.51
CA GLN A 455 13.96 -6.22 -12.46
C GLN A 455 14.56 -7.45 -11.75
N GLU A 456 13.74 -8.45 -11.41
CA GLU A 456 14.18 -9.73 -10.80
C GLU A 456 15.10 -10.52 -11.74
N LEU A 457 14.81 -10.49 -13.04
CA LEU A 457 15.65 -11.06 -14.08
C LEU A 457 16.92 -10.23 -14.35
N LYS A 458 17.07 -9.05 -13.73
CA LYS A 458 18.13 -8.06 -14.01
C LYS A 458 18.19 -7.61 -15.47
N GLY A 459 17.06 -7.70 -16.18
CA GLY A 459 16.92 -7.30 -17.57
C GLY A 459 16.76 -5.80 -17.78
N ALA A 460 16.39 -5.05 -16.74
CA ALA A 460 16.36 -3.58 -16.75
C ALA A 460 16.34 -3.03 -15.33
N ALA A 461 16.66 -1.73 -15.21
CA ALA A 461 16.40 -0.95 -14.01
C ALA A 461 15.34 0.13 -14.29
N PHE A 462 14.45 0.34 -13.31
CA PHE A 462 13.31 1.24 -13.43
C PHE A 462 13.39 2.34 -12.37
N SER A 463 13.06 3.56 -12.75
CA SER A 463 12.79 4.66 -11.82
C SER A 463 11.68 5.55 -12.35
N TRP A 464 11.17 6.46 -11.52
CA TRP A 464 10.06 7.33 -11.89
C TRP A 464 10.47 8.80 -11.80
N GLU A 465 10.04 9.59 -12.78
CA GLU A 465 10.13 11.06 -12.80
C GLU A 465 8.70 11.65 -12.72
N ASP A 466 8.58 12.97 -12.54
CA ASP A 466 7.31 13.71 -12.65
C ASP A 466 6.16 13.20 -11.76
N GLY A 467 6.47 12.75 -10.54
CA GLY A 467 5.46 12.25 -9.61
C GLY A 467 4.87 10.89 -10.01
N GLY A 468 5.54 10.14 -10.88
CA GLY A 468 5.10 8.82 -11.36
C GLY A 468 4.58 8.81 -12.80
N GLU A 469 4.46 9.96 -13.45
CA GLU A 469 3.90 10.07 -14.81
C GLU A 469 4.89 9.67 -15.92
N THR A 470 6.20 9.73 -15.63
CA THR A 470 7.27 9.34 -16.55
C THR A 470 8.04 8.14 -16.00
N LEU A 471 8.02 7.01 -16.71
CA LEU A 471 8.84 5.84 -16.38
C LEU A 471 10.21 6.00 -17.05
N VAL A 472 11.27 5.97 -16.26
CA VAL A 472 12.66 5.92 -16.73
C VAL A 472 13.10 4.46 -16.76
N VAL A 473 13.43 3.96 -17.94
CA VAL A 473 13.88 2.59 -18.17
C VAL A 473 15.34 2.61 -18.60
N LYS A 474 16.22 2.06 -17.75
CA LYS A 474 17.59 1.74 -18.14
C LYS A 474 17.62 0.29 -18.60
N GLY A 475 17.66 0.08 -19.91
CA GLY A 475 17.61 -1.25 -20.51
C GLY A 475 18.87 -2.08 -20.22
N GLY A 476 18.70 -3.40 -20.20
CA GLY A 476 19.77 -4.38 -19.95
C GLY A 476 20.34 -5.01 -21.22
N GLU A 477 20.04 -4.47 -22.40
CA GLU A 477 20.64 -4.89 -23.67
C GLU A 477 20.39 -6.36 -24.02
N GLY A 478 19.26 -6.91 -23.57
CA GLY A 478 18.92 -8.34 -23.72
C GLY A 478 19.73 -9.27 -22.83
N SER A 479 20.50 -8.74 -21.89
CA SER A 479 21.19 -9.50 -20.85
C SER A 479 20.24 -9.74 -19.68
N LEU A 480 19.86 -10.99 -19.46
CA LEU A 480 19.01 -11.41 -18.35
C LEU A 480 19.68 -12.54 -17.56
N SER A 481 19.31 -12.66 -16.30
CA SER A 481 19.82 -13.67 -15.37
C SER A 481 18.67 -14.46 -14.76
N VAL A 482 18.95 -15.73 -14.40
CA VAL A 482 18.00 -16.54 -13.64
C VAL A 482 17.81 -15.90 -12.25
N PRO A 483 16.56 -15.80 -11.74
CA PRO A 483 16.33 -15.34 -10.37
C PRO A 483 17.05 -16.21 -9.33
N PRO A 484 17.22 -15.73 -8.08
CA PRO A 484 17.78 -16.54 -7.01
C PRO A 484 17.10 -17.91 -6.87
N LYS A 485 17.86 -18.94 -6.48
CA LYS A 485 17.34 -20.32 -6.37
C LYS A 485 16.08 -20.36 -5.50
N GLY A 486 15.00 -20.93 -6.03
CA GLY A 486 13.71 -21.05 -5.35
C GLY A 486 12.81 -19.80 -5.44
N LYS A 487 13.26 -18.74 -6.11
CA LYS A 487 12.44 -17.56 -6.41
C LYS A 487 11.68 -17.75 -7.72
N GLU A 488 10.37 -17.66 -7.65
CA GLU A 488 9.48 -17.66 -8.81
C GLU A 488 9.13 -16.22 -9.24
N ILE A 489 8.81 -16.06 -10.53
CA ILE A 489 8.29 -14.80 -11.07
C ILE A 489 6.77 -14.85 -11.01
N TYR A 490 6.19 -14.16 -10.03
CA TYR A 490 4.73 -14.06 -9.90
C TYR A 490 4.17 -12.98 -10.80
N LEU A 491 3.18 -13.33 -11.62
CA LEU A 491 2.56 -12.42 -12.60
C LEU A 491 1.08 -12.12 -12.31
N GLY A 492 0.51 -12.69 -11.26
CA GLY A 492 -0.93 -12.62 -11.01
C GLY A 492 -1.73 -13.11 -12.22
N ASN A 493 -2.84 -12.43 -12.55
CA ASN A 493 -3.65 -12.71 -13.74
C ASN A 493 -3.33 -11.77 -14.92
N ALA A 494 -2.07 -11.34 -15.03
CA ALA A 494 -1.62 -10.45 -16.09
C ALA A 494 -1.34 -11.22 -17.38
N GLY A 495 -2.38 -11.34 -18.22
CA GLY A 495 -2.32 -12.17 -19.41
C GLY A 495 -1.23 -11.75 -20.40
N THR A 496 -1.08 -10.45 -20.69
CA THR A 496 -0.08 -9.95 -21.65
C THR A 496 1.33 -10.10 -21.09
N ALA A 497 1.51 -9.80 -19.80
CA ALA A 497 2.78 -9.99 -19.12
C ALA A 497 3.26 -11.44 -19.19
N ALA A 498 2.37 -12.40 -18.90
CA ALA A 498 2.66 -13.83 -19.04
C ALA A 498 3.18 -14.17 -20.44
N ARG A 499 2.49 -13.77 -21.51
CA ARG A 499 2.88 -14.12 -22.89
C ARG A 499 4.20 -13.47 -23.29
N PHE A 500 4.40 -12.20 -22.94
CA PHE A 500 5.64 -11.49 -23.29
C PHE A 500 6.83 -12.05 -22.52
N LEU A 501 6.67 -12.25 -21.21
CA LEU A 501 7.75 -12.75 -20.35
C LEU A 501 8.11 -14.20 -20.66
N THR A 502 7.17 -15.05 -21.09
CA THR A 502 7.50 -16.41 -21.55
C THR A 502 8.58 -16.37 -22.63
N THR A 503 8.47 -15.48 -23.62
CA THR A 503 9.50 -15.35 -24.67
C THR A 503 10.74 -14.60 -24.16
N VAL A 504 10.59 -13.56 -23.33
CA VAL A 504 11.74 -12.84 -22.74
C VAL A 504 12.63 -13.76 -21.90
N CYS A 505 12.05 -14.67 -21.12
CA CYS A 505 12.81 -15.65 -20.31
C CYS A 505 13.67 -16.59 -21.16
N THR A 506 13.33 -16.80 -22.43
CA THR A 506 14.17 -17.60 -23.35
C THR A 506 15.47 -16.90 -23.75
N LEU A 507 15.61 -15.60 -23.48
CA LEU A 507 16.83 -14.83 -23.74
C LEU A 507 17.92 -15.03 -22.67
N VAL A 508 17.58 -15.63 -21.53
CA VAL A 508 18.55 -15.94 -20.47
C VAL A 508 19.60 -16.91 -21.04
N GLN A 509 20.86 -16.49 -20.95
CA GLN A 509 21.98 -17.23 -21.52
C GLN A 509 22.22 -18.56 -20.78
N PRO A 510 22.55 -19.65 -21.49
CA PRO A 510 22.79 -20.95 -20.88
C PRO A 510 24.03 -20.95 -20.00
N SER A 511 23.91 -21.52 -18.80
CA SER A 511 25.04 -21.90 -17.96
C SER A 511 25.44 -23.36 -18.21
N GLY A 512 25.88 -23.69 -19.44
CA GLY A 512 26.30 -25.04 -19.84
C GLY A 512 25.57 -25.62 -21.05
N THR A 513 25.69 -26.93 -21.30
CA THR A 513 25.09 -27.63 -22.45
C THR A 513 23.63 -28.02 -22.20
N ALA A 514 22.81 -27.10 -21.68
CA ALA A 514 21.41 -27.35 -21.43
C ALA A 514 20.61 -27.36 -22.74
N SER A 515 19.76 -28.37 -22.94
CA SER A 515 18.75 -28.37 -24.00
C SER A 515 17.59 -27.44 -23.61
N THR A 516 17.01 -26.74 -24.59
CA THR A 516 15.77 -25.96 -24.37
C THR A 516 14.63 -26.88 -23.92
N THR A 517 14.29 -26.88 -22.62
CA THR A 517 13.09 -27.51 -22.09
C THR A 517 12.16 -26.43 -21.54
N ILE A 518 10.88 -26.55 -21.88
CA ILE A 518 9.78 -25.79 -21.28
C ILE A 518 8.85 -26.84 -20.70
N ASP A 519 8.75 -26.87 -19.38
CA ASP A 519 7.97 -27.87 -18.65
C ASP A 519 6.75 -27.21 -18.00
N TYR A 520 5.58 -27.83 -18.19
CA TYR A 520 4.37 -27.49 -17.45
C TYR A 520 4.47 -28.09 -16.04
N LEU A 521 4.41 -27.26 -15.00
CA LEU A 521 4.59 -27.73 -13.62
C LEU A 521 3.29 -28.25 -13.00
N GLU A 522 2.15 -27.83 -13.53
CA GLU A 522 0.82 -28.25 -13.06
C GLU A 522 -0.03 -28.81 -14.20
N SER A 523 -0.63 -27.91 -15.01
CA SER A 523 -1.54 -28.29 -16.10
C SER A 523 -0.91 -28.03 -17.46
N GLU A 524 -1.05 -29.00 -18.37
CA GLU A 524 -0.56 -28.88 -19.75
C GLU A 524 -1.23 -27.68 -20.46
N GLY A 525 -0.42 -26.86 -21.13
CA GLY A 525 -0.87 -25.66 -21.85
C GLY A 525 -1.08 -24.42 -20.98
N CYS A 526 -0.82 -24.49 -19.68
CA CYS A 526 -1.06 -23.42 -18.72
C CYS A 526 0.19 -23.08 -17.88
N LEU A 527 0.22 -21.89 -17.29
CA LEU A 527 1.14 -21.59 -16.19
C LEU A 527 0.79 -22.45 -14.95
N PRO A 528 1.73 -22.71 -14.02
CA PRO A 528 3.13 -22.28 -14.02
C PRO A 528 4.04 -23.09 -14.96
N LEU A 529 5.06 -22.41 -15.52
CA LEU A 529 6.04 -22.96 -16.46
C LEU A 529 7.44 -22.92 -15.84
N SER A 530 8.22 -23.98 -16.03
CA SER A 530 9.67 -23.97 -15.86
C SER A 530 10.31 -23.82 -17.24
N ILE A 531 11.14 -22.77 -17.42
CA ILE A 531 11.80 -22.47 -18.69
C ILE A 531 13.31 -22.56 -18.48
N ALA A 532 13.96 -23.52 -19.15
CA ALA A 532 15.41 -23.66 -19.09
C ALA A 532 16.12 -22.49 -19.80
N PRO A 533 17.25 -21.98 -19.27
CA PRO A 533 18.03 -20.94 -19.92
C PRO A 533 18.78 -21.55 -21.11
N ALA A 534 18.21 -21.44 -22.30
CA ALA A 534 18.75 -22.10 -23.49
C ALA A 534 18.95 -21.18 -24.70
N GLY A 535 18.56 -19.90 -24.59
CA GLY A 535 18.61 -18.96 -25.72
C GLY A 535 17.55 -19.27 -26.79
N LEU A 536 17.20 -18.25 -27.59
CA LEU A 536 16.53 -18.47 -28.88
C LEU A 536 17.52 -19.13 -29.84
N LYS A 537 17.06 -20.04 -30.71
CA LYS A 537 17.93 -20.69 -31.71
C LYS A 537 18.15 -19.85 -32.97
N GLY A 538 17.17 -19.02 -33.36
CA GLY A 538 17.17 -18.33 -34.66
C GLY A 538 16.56 -19.19 -35.77
N GLY A 539 16.71 -18.74 -37.02
CA GLY A 539 16.25 -19.48 -38.21
C GLY A 539 14.76 -19.33 -38.52
N ARG A 540 14.17 -20.33 -39.18
CA ARG A 540 12.77 -20.27 -39.65
C ARG A 540 11.80 -20.72 -38.57
N ILE A 541 10.86 -19.85 -38.21
CA ILE A 541 9.77 -20.11 -37.25
C ILE A 541 8.44 -20.07 -38.01
N ARG A 542 7.60 -21.09 -37.85
CA ARG A 542 6.26 -21.14 -38.44
C ARG A 542 5.20 -21.08 -37.35
N LEU A 543 4.25 -20.15 -37.48
CA LEU A 543 3.07 -20.04 -36.61
C LEU A 543 1.80 -20.04 -37.46
N ALA A 544 0.67 -20.46 -36.88
CA ALA A 544 -0.62 -20.37 -37.57
C ALA A 544 -1.05 -18.89 -37.74
N ALA A 545 -1.66 -18.54 -38.87
CA ALA A 545 -2.19 -17.19 -39.14
C ALA A 545 -3.31 -16.77 -38.17
N SER A 546 -4.00 -17.75 -37.57
CA SER A 546 -5.02 -17.54 -36.54
C SER A 546 -4.46 -17.38 -35.11
N VAL A 547 -3.14 -17.37 -34.95
CA VAL A 547 -2.50 -17.25 -33.63
C VAL A 547 -2.83 -15.90 -32.98
N SER A 548 -3.00 -15.92 -31.65
CA SER A 548 -3.21 -14.70 -30.85
C SER A 548 -2.11 -13.68 -31.12
N SER A 549 -2.51 -12.40 -31.21
CA SER A 549 -1.61 -11.28 -31.43
C SER A 549 -0.52 -11.19 -30.36
N GLN A 550 -0.80 -11.61 -29.13
CA GLN A 550 0.17 -11.57 -28.04
C GLN A 550 1.35 -12.53 -28.27
N TYR A 551 1.11 -13.73 -28.81
CA TYR A 551 2.17 -14.72 -29.06
C TYR A 551 3.08 -14.29 -30.21
N VAL A 552 2.51 -13.86 -31.34
CA VAL A 552 3.32 -13.41 -32.48
C VAL A 552 4.12 -12.17 -32.14
N SER A 553 3.54 -11.25 -31.36
CA SER A 553 4.24 -10.04 -30.92
C SER A 553 5.37 -10.36 -29.94
N SER A 554 5.18 -11.29 -28.99
CA SER A 554 6.24 -11.67 -28.05
C SER A 554 7.46 -12.26 -28.77
N VAL A 555 7.22 -13.09 -29.81
CA VAL A 555 8.29 -13.62 -30.67
C VAL A 555 9.01 -12.49 -31.41
N LEU A 556 8.26 -11.57 -32.04
CA LEU A 556 8.84 -10.43 -32.76
C LEU A 556 9.74 -9.58 -31.85
N LEU A 557 9.28 -9.27 -30.64
CA LEU A 557 10.01 -8.43 -29.68
C LEU A 557 11.37 -9.04 -29.28
N CYS A 558 11.44 -10.36 -29.08
CA CYS A 558 12.67 -11.04 -28.65
C CYS A 558 13.54 -11.52 -29.82
N ALA A 559 12.99 -11.63 -31.03
CA ALA A 559 13.68 -12.19 -32.18
C ALA A 559 15.04 -11.56 -32.53
N PRO A 560 15.26 -10.23 -32.36
CA PRO A 560 16.57 -9.63 -32.65
C PRO A 560 17.74 -10.18 -31.82
N TYR A 561 17.44 -10.76 -30.65
CA TYR A 561 18.45 -11.31 -29.74
C TYR A 561 18.79 -12.78 -30.03
N ALA A 562 18.21 -13.38 -31.07
CA ALA A 562 18.60 -14.72 -31.51
C ALA A 562 20.04 -14.73 -32.08
N PRO A 563 20.78 -15.85 -31.94
CA PRO A 563 22.14 -15.99 -32.48
C PRO A 563 22.22 -15.83 -34.00
N GLU A 564 21.15 -16.20 -34.71
CA GLU A 564 20.96 -16.08 -36.16
C GLU A 564 19.67 -15.30 -36.46
N PRO A 565 19.59 -14.57 -37.60
CA PRO A 565 18.36 -13.90 -38.04
C PRO A 565 17.16 -14.85 -38.08
N ILE A 566 15.98 -14.32 -37.76
CA ILE A 566 14.74 -15.11 -37.75
C ILE A 566 13.94 -14.83 -39.02
N THR A 567 13.43 -15.89 -39.64
CA THR A 567 12.37 -15.81 -40.66
C THR A 567 11.07 -16.32 -40.05
N LEU A 568 10.17 -15.41 -39.70
CA LEU A 568 8.87 -15.73 -39.15
C LEU A 568 7.83 -15.85 -40.27
N GLU A 569 7.23 -17.02 -40.41
CA GLU A 569 6.23 -17.34 -41.43
C GLU A 569 4.88 -17.65 -40.75
N LEU A 570 3.83 -16.91 -41.13
CA LEU A 570 2.46 -17.16 -40.67
C LEU A 570 1.72 -17.99 -41.72
N THR A 571 1.42 -19.24 -41.39
CA THR A 571 0.81 -20.21 -42.31
C THR A 571 -0.71 -20.31 -42.10
N GLY A 572 -1.46 -20.46 -43.20
CA GLY A 572 -2.93 -20.58 -43.17
C GLY A 572 -3.63 -19.39 -43.85
N GLY A 573 -4.90 -19.17 -43.49
CA GLY A 573 -5.76 -18.15 -44.08
C GLY A 573 -5.43 -16.72 -43.65
N GLN A 574 -6.47 -15.90 -43.45
CA GLN A 574 -6.30 -14.49 -43.06
C GLN A 574 -5.56 -14.36 -41.71
N VAL A 575 -4.56 -13.48 -41.66
CA VAL A 575 -3.83 -13.15 -40.43
C VAL A 575 -4.70 -12.27 -39.55
N ILE A 576 -5.26 -12.83 -38.49
CA ILE A 576 -6.19 -12.13 -37.58
C ILE A 576 -5.46 -11.02 -36.80
N SER A 577 -4.18 -11.25 -36.51
CA SER A 577 -3.33 -10.37 -35.69
C SER A 577 -2.57 -9.29 -36.46
N GLN A 578 -2.87 -9.09 -37.75
CA GLN A 578 -2.11 -8.20 -38.63
C GLN A 578 -1.91 -6.77 -38.06
N PRO A 579 -2.94 -6.08 -37.53
CA PRO A 579 -2.75 -4.73 -36.98
C PRO A 579 -1.76 -4.68 -35.80
N TYR A 580 -1.72 -5.74 -34.98
CA TYR A 580 -0.80 -5.83 -33.85
C TYR A 580 0.63 -6.21 -34.30
N ILE A 581 0.76 -6.98 -35.38
CA ILE A 581 2.06 -7.25 -36.01
C ILE A 581 2.63 -5.96 -36.57
N ASP A 582 1.83 -5.21 -37.34
CA ASP A 582 2.23 -3.93 -37.93
C ASP A 582 2.62 -2.93 -36.85
N MET A 583 1.81 -2.81 -35.79
CA MET A 583 2.14 -2.01 -34.60
C MET A 583 3.48 -2.43 -33.98
N THR A 584 3.69 -3.73 -33.75
CA THR A 584 4.93 -4.20 -33.11
C THR A 584 6.15 -3.89 -33.98
N ILE A 585 6.05 -4.11 -35.29
CA ILE A 585 7.13 -3.84 -36.25
C ILE A 585 7.45 -2.34 -36.31
N ALA A 586 6.44 -1.48 -36.36
CA ALA A 586 6.64 -0.03 -36.36
C ALA A 586 7.36 0.43 -35.08
N MET A 587 6.93 -0.07 -33.92
CA MET A 587 7.62 0.22 -32.66
C MET A 587 9.06 -0.33 -32.64
N MET A 588 9.30 -1.55 -33.13
CA MET A 588 10.67 -2.09 -33.25
C MET A 588 11.56 -1.17 -34.09
N GLN A 589 11.01 -0.60 -35.17
CA GLN A 589 11.73 0.34 -36.03
C GLN A 589 12.05 1.65 -35.30
N GLU A 590 11.13 2.20 -34.51
CA GLU A 590 11.38 3.38 -33.66
C GLU A 590 12.46 3.13 -32.60
N PHE A 591 12.59 1.87 -32.16
CA PHE A 591 13.67 1.39 -31.30
C PHE A 591 14.88 0.85 -32.10
N GLY A 592 15.02 1.25 -33.37
CA GLY A 592 16.24 1.04 -34.16
C GLY A 592 16.38 -0.32 -34.85
N VAL A 593 15.33 -1.16 -34.88
CA VAL A 593 15.36 -2.48 -35.53
C VAL A 593 14.32 -2.58 -36.64
N ALA A 594 14.78 -2.64 -37.89
CA ALA A 594 13.91 -2.75 -39.06
C ALA A 594 13.57 -4.22 -39.38
N VAL A 595 12.29 -4.57 -39.36
CA VAL A 595 11.78 -5.86 -39.84
C VAL A 595 11.37 -5.74 -41.29
N LYS A 596 11.80 -6.69 -42.14
CA LYS A 596 11.43 -6.72 -43.55
C LYS A 596 10.27 -7.70 -43.77
N ARG A 597 9.16 -7.22 -44.31
CA ARG A 597 8.10 -8.09 -44.84
C ARG A 597 8.49 -8.53 -46.25
N GLU A 598 8.57 -9.84 -46.47
CA GLU A 598 8.89 -10.38 -47.79
C GLU A 598 7.73 -10.18 -48.77
N VAL A 599 8.05 -10.08 -50.05
CA VAL A 599 7.07 -9.94 -51.13
C VAL A 599 7.19 -11.11 -52.09
N ASP A 600 6.09 -11.48 -52.70
CA ASP A 600 6.06 -12.46 -53.78
C ASP A 600 6.85 -11.90 -54.98
N PRO A 601 7.93 -12.57 -55.45
CA PRO A 601 8.75 -12.05 -56.55
C PRO A 601 8.01 -11.91 -57.89
N ALA A 602 6.93 -12.67 -58.11
CA ALA A 602 6.17 -12.67 -59.35
C ALA A 602 5.01 -11.66 -59.32
N THR A 603 4.36 -11.48 -58.17
CA THR A 603 3.17 -10.61 -58.05
C THR A 603 3.41 -9.31 -57.30
N GLY A 604 4.54 -9.15 -56.62
CA GLY A 604 4.87 -8.01 -55.77
C GLY A 604 4.00 -7.90 -54.51
N ARG A 605 3.12 -8.86 -54.25
CA ARG A 605 2.21 -8.81 -53.09
C ARG A 605 2.95 -9.16 -51.80
N PRO A 606 2.66 -8.46 -50.69
CA PRO A 606 3.25 -8.81 -49.39
C PRO A 606 2.90 -10.24 -48.97
N LEU A 607 3.91 -11.00 -48.59
CA LEU A 607 3.76 -12.33 -48.01
C LEU A 607 3.53 -12.21 -46.49
N ASN A 608 3.05 -13.30 -45.89
CA ASN A 608 2.99 -13.45 -44.44
C ASN A 608 4.33 -13.97 -43.88
N VAL A 609 5.43 -13.49 -44.44
CA VAL A 609 6.80 -13.88 -44.12
C VAL A 609 7.56 -12.62 -43.74
N TYR A 610 8.17 -12.64 -42.56
CA TYR A 610 8.87 -11.52 -41.96
C TYR A 610 10.30 -11.92 -41.63
N THR A 611 11.27 -11.17 -42.14
CA THR A 611 12.69 -11.36 -41.87
C THR A 611 13.12 -10.37 -40.79
N ILE A 612 13.51 -10.89 -39.64
CA ILE A 612 13.96 -10.13 -38.47
C ILE A 612 15.48 -10.26 -38.33
N PRO A 613 16.23 -9.15 -38.36
CA PRO A 613 17.68 -9.19 -38.24
C PRO A 613 18.10 -9.52 -36.81
N LYS A 614 19.32 -10.07 -36.65
CA LYS A 614 20.01 -10.07 -35.37
C LYS A 614 20.47 -8.64 -35.04
N ALA A 615 19.97 -8.07 -33.96
CA ALA A 615 20.26 -6.69 -33.57
C ALA A 615 19.95 -6.47 -32.08
N THR A 616 20.45 -5.36 -31.53
CA THR A 616 20.07 -4.83 -30.22
C THR A 616 19.25 -3.57 -30.44
N TYR A 617 18.11 -3.43 -29.75
CA TYR A 617 17.34 -2.19 -29.80
C TYR A 617 18.17 -1.00 -29.33
N THR A 618 18.02 0.14 -30.00
CA THR A 618 18.57 1.43 -29.59
C THR A 618 17.44 2.26 -29.01
N ASN A 619 17.45 2.46 -27.69
CA ASN A 619 16.36 3.21 -27.06
C ASN A 619 16.37 4.66 -27.52
N PRO A 620 15.22 5.23 -27.94
CA PRO A 620 15.10 6.66 -28.04
C PRO A 620 15.20 7.28 -26.64
N ALA A 621 15.75 8.49 -26.54
CA ALA A 621 15.87 9.19 -25.26
C ALA A 621 14.50 9.38 -24.57
N GLU A 622 13.45 9.57 -25.38
CA GLU A 622 12.07 9.70 -24.96
C GLU A 622 11.14 8.98 -25.93
N TYR A 623 10.13 8.31 -25.38
CA TYR A 623 9.08 7.64 -26.13
C TYR A 623 7.71 8.01 -25.55
N SER A 624 6.88 8.68 -26.34
CA SER A 624 5.53 9.07 -25.92
C SER A 624 4.53 8.02 -26.37
N ILE A 625 3.90 7.36 -25.41
CA ILE A 625 2.90 6.34 -25.70
C ILE A 625 1.61 7.02 -26.13
N GLU A 626 1.11 6.61 -27.29
CA GLU A 626 -0.16 7.11 -27.79
C GLU A 626 -1.29 6.78 -26.80
N SER A 627 -2.19 7.75 -26.65
CA SER A 627 -3.47 7.57 -26.00
C SER A 627 -4.25 6.39 -26.61
N ASP A 628 -5.04 5.70 -25.78
CA ASP A 628 -5.91 4.64 -26.28
C ASP A 628 -6.91 5.21 -27.30
N ALA A 629 -6.79 4.81 -28.56
CA ALA A 629 -7.58 5.35 -29.66
C ALA A 629 -9.09 5.13 -29.44
N SER A 630 -9.49 4.02 -28.83
CA SER A 630 -10.89 3.75 -28.49
C SER A 630 -11.40 4.77 -27.46
N SER A 631 -10.61 5.04 -26.43
CA SER A 631 -10.92 6.04 -25.40
C SER A 631 -10.87 7.47 -25.92
N ALA A 632 -9.99 7.77 -26.89
CA ALA A 632 -9.92 9.07 -27.55
C ALA A 632 -11.17 9.38 -28.38
N THR A 633 -11.96 8.36 -28.77
CA THR A 633 -13.20 8.60 -29.52
C THR A 633 -14.25 9.38 -28.72
N TYR A 634 -14.31 9.22 -27.39
CA TYR A 634 -15.32 9.89 -26.56
C TYR A 634 -15.20 11.42 -26.56
N PRO A 635 -14.05 12.05 -26.21
CA PRO A 635 -13.91 13.50 -26.27
C PRO A 635 -14.03 14.05 -27.70
N LEU A 636 -13.55 13.33 -28.71
CA LEU A 636 -13.71 13.70 -30.12
C LEU A 636 -15.18 13.67 -30.56
N ALA A 637 -15.96 12.68 -30.11
CA ALA A 637 -17.39 12.60 -30.38
C ALA A 637 -18.17 13.74 -29.71
N ILE A 638 -17.76 14.18 -28.52
CA ILE A 638 -18.33 15.36 -27.86
C ILE A 638 -18.11 16.61 -28.71
N ALA A 639 -16.90 16.82 -29.22
CA ALA A 639 -16.61 17.94 -30.11
C ALA A 639 -17.44 17.89 -31.40
N ALA A 640 -17.52 16.71 -32.03
CA ALA A 640 -18.30 16.50 -33.23
C ALA A 640 -19.80 16.78 -33.03
N ILE A 641 -20.40 16.30 -31.94
CA ILE A 641 -21.86 16.47 -31.70
C ILE A 641 -22.22 17.88 -31.23
N THR A 642 -21.28 18.61 -30.60
CA THR A 642 -21.52 19.97 -30.11
C THR A 642 -21.03 21.07 -31.06
N GLY A 643 -20.33 20.72 -32.12
CA GLY A 643 -19.73 21.67 -33.05
C GLY A 643 -18.51 22.42 -32.48
N SER A 644 -17.90 21.89 -31.42
CA SER A 644 -16.68 22.46 -30.82
C SER A 644 -15.42 21.78 -31.37
N THR A 645 -14.24 22.22 -30.92
CA THR A 645 -12.94 21.64 -31.28
C THR A 645 -12.32 20.87 -30.11
N CYS A 646 -11.76 19.68 -30.37
CA CYS A 646 -10.99 18.91 -29.39
C CYS A 646 -9.69 18.39 -30.02
N THR A 647 -8.59 18.51 -29.29
CA THR A 647 -7.25 17.98 -29.67
C THR A 647 -6.64 17.10 -28.60
#